data_AF-A0A8W7Q0V9-F1
#
_entry.id   AF-A0A8W7Q0V9-F1
#
_cell.length_a   1.000
_cell.length_b   1.000
_cell.length_c   1.000
_cell.angle_alpha   90.00
_cell.angle_beta   90.00
_cell.angle_gamma   90.00
#
_symmetry.space_group_name_H-M   'P 1'
#
loop_
_entity.id
_entity.type
_entity.pdbx_description
1 polymer ?
#
loop_
_entity_poly.entity_id
_entity_poly.type
_entity_poly.pdbx_seq_one_letter_code
_entity_poly.pdbx_strand_id
1 'polypeptide(L)'
;MKLVASVTTCVLVALALTIGGEAQENVLTRVAPSMLECYESAQIFERDNRLPMTMNMLIELIRKVEDTPGFQQDIRQLAISMLHRFRQDGIVRAPGVTSMSGVIPFSPTEFQFTKHRVLFSRLLPGNAVNFPNATLSIDERCALHFMLSNSIDRRVRGDENIRCSQLSQYRAARVPRELDFKDRSRMRSNYLGDNEMLEQPEMDRIREHIKKIKHKASSAARLEMDPDEDHPNDEEEHPEATVEGDDEPQEEPIAAAGEDEETGEPLEEDGALGEIGDVSLVDIASNAISACPVENGVVYTPWGSVMAGTVLAGIAAGLEPQTVQLRDLMSRSDQYRSRQVQPMRVDNRWAATLSGDLAEVSLLHAPSVANNVQVGAAGAWNRTVAPRWYFLSQREHLQMTDTEIRAGIDGLLLATNIAEWRSRANNLRLSQVLDMYYSHRGVFNDTVRSCNRRDLFTTVAPMQQLREQTVAFSTVLDKEMQMPFTISQEAIINFSDQATDALANYIPSALNDLSCEATAIVMNDPTIWRTASDLYIFIDAAWPHRDAYSVVSNILDSLDVGRFGTNYTILNARDGNVIVNSTQFLSDFHMTYTPELHQSLPNGLNIPNVFRRMREETNNLMSTERRTNNLSGRSKLALMIVHTDRVSEGDTNFAIQHLQIFREEVPDLRFLYLAAGDPGRFNRFVRDERRDVFPLRELESGSIVDTVRVQLSPVIHRIQQEPRRIVNPRCGHDWVQENWGSNSMN
;
A
#
# COMPACT_ATOMS: atom_id res chain seq x y z
N MET A 1 -12.03 -20.48 66.75
CA MET A 1 -11.08 -20.95 65.71
C MET A 1 -11.76 -21.40 64.42
N LYS A 2 -12.57 -22.48 64.37
CA LYS A 2 -13.11 -23.02 63.08
C LYS A 2 -13.82 -22.01 62.15
N LEU A 3 -14.58 -21.03 62.67
CA LEU A 3 -15.21 -19.99 61.84
C LEU A 3 -14.20 -19.11 61.07
N VAL A 4 -13.10 -18.72 61.71
CA VAL A 4 -12.14 -17.75 61.15
C VAL A 4 -11.46 -18.31 59.90
N ALA A 5 -11.14 -19.60 59.90
CA ALA A 5 -10.56 -20.29 58.74
C ALA A 5 -11.52 -20.37 57.53
N SER A 6 -12.83 -20.42 57.78
CA SER A 6 -13.83 -20.40 56.69
C SER A 6 -13.92 -19.01 56.06
N VAL A 7 -13.86 -17.95 56.85
CA VAL A 7 -13.90 -16.57 56.32
C VAL A 7 -12.64 -16.26 55.53
N THR A 8 -11.45 -16.65 56.01
CA THR A 8 -10.21 -16.41 55.24
C THR A 8 -10.14 -17.23 53.95
N THR A 9 -10.66 -18.46 53.91
CA THR A 9 -10.75 -19.22 52.65
C THR A 9 -11.76 -18.60 51.68
N CYS A 10 -12.94 -18.15 52.14
CA CYS A 10 -13.88 -17.43 51.27
C CYS A 10 -13.34 -16.09 50.78
N VAL A 11 -12.60 -15.34 51.61
CA VAL A 11 -11.94 -14.09 51.20
C VAL A 11 -10.80 -14.34 50.22
N LEU A 12 -10.03 -15.43 50.36
CA LEU A 12 -9.00 -15.80 49.39
C LEU A 12 -9.57 -16.29 48.06
N VAL A 13 -10.68 -17.04 48.07
CA VAL A 13 -11.39 -17.42 46.84
C VAL A 13 -12.04 -16.20 46.18
N ALA A 14 -12.59 -15.27 46.96
CA ALA A 14 -13.05 -13.98 46.44
C ALA A 14 -11.90 -13.15 45.85
N LEU A 15 -10.74 -13.09 46.51
CA LEU A 15 -9.55 -12.39 45.98
C LEU A 15 -9.05 -13.03 44.68
N ALA A 16 -9.04 -14.35 44.60
CA ALA A 16 -8.70 -15.10 43.38
C ALA A 16 -9.74 -14.96 42.26
N LEU A 17 -10.94 -14.45 42.55
CA LEU A 17 -11.96 -14.07 41.57
C LEU A 17 -11.94 -12.56 41.24
N THR A 18 -11.41 -11.71 42.12
CA THR A 18 -11.17 -10.28 41.84
C THR A 18 -9.82 -10.01 41.18
N ILE A 19 -8.86 -10.94 41.26
CA ILE A 19 -7.83 -11.09 40.23
C ILE A 19 -8.52 -11.76 39.03
N GLY A 20 -9.41 -11.01 38.38
CA GLY A 20 -9.90 -11.38 37.07
C GLY A 20 -8.70 -11.41 36.13
N GLY A 21 -8.41 -12.57 35.55
CA GLY A 21 -7.38 -12.66 34.51
C GLY A 21 -7.76 -11.70 33.39
N GLU A 22 -6.89 -10.73 33.11
CA GLU A 22 -7.15 -9.68 32.12
C GLU A 22 -7.51 -10.32 30.78
N ALA A 23 -8.77 -10.19 30.41
CA ALA A 23 -9.37 -10.99 29.35
C ALA A 23 -8.80 -10.58 27.97
N GLN A 24 -8.80 -11.52 27.04
CA GLN A 24 -8.41 -11.27 25.65
C GLN A 24 -9.46 -10.36 25.00
N GLU A 25 -9.27 -9.04 25.09
CA GLU A 25 -10.25 -8.03 24.68
C GLU A 25 -10.68 -8.19 23.21
N ASN A 26 -9.75 -8.57 22.35
CA ASN A 26 -10.00 -8.78 20.92
C ASN A 26 -10.84 -10.02 20.59
N VAL A 27 -11.19 -10.85 21.59
CA VAL A 27 -12.08 -12.03 21.45
C VAL A 27 -13.53 -11.70 21.86
N LEU A 28 -13.80 -10.48 22.31
CA LEU A 28 -15.15 -10.04 22.70
C LEU A 28 -16.09 -9.87 21.50
N THR A 29 -17.38 -10.09 21.71
CA THR A 29 -18.48 -9.88 20.71
C THR A 29 -18.86 -8.39 20.54
N ARG A 30 -17.92 -7.50 20.79
CA ARG A 30 -17.98 -6.04 20.66
C ARG A 30 -16.59 -5.55 20.26
N VAL A 31 -16.48 -4.37 19.68
CA VAL A 31 -15.18 -3.71 19.48
C VAL A 31 -14.45 -3.65 20.84
N ALA A 32 -13.19 -4.11 20.87
CA ALA A 32 -12.39 -4.15 22.09
C ALA A 32 -12.29 -2.77 22.74
N PRO A 33 -12.36 -2.64 24.09
CA PRO A 33 -12.31 -1.34 24.77
C PRO A 33 -11.10 -0.50 24.38
N SER A 34 -9.94 -1.13 24.28
CA SER A 34 -8.70 -0.49 23.85
C SER A 34 -8.62 -0.12 22.35
N MET A 35 -9.67 -0.38 21.58
CA MET A 35 -9.79 -0.04 20.15
C MET A 35 -10.91 0.98 19.83
N LEU A 36 -11.71 1.39 20.82
CA LEU A 36 -12.84 2.32 20.62
C LEU A 36 -12.39 3.67 20.04
N GLU A 37 -11.18 4.13 20.41
CA GLU A 37 -10.55 5.37 19.90
C GLU A 37 -10.49 5.44 18.36
N CYS A 38 -10.44 4.30 17.66
CA CYS A 38 -10.39 4.21 16.20
C CYS A 38 -11.77 4.29 15.51
N TYR A 39 -12.86 4.28 16.28
CA TYR A 39 -14.25 4.27 15.79
C TYR A 39 -15.09 5.44 16.33
N GLU A 40 -14.64 6.12 17.38
CA GLU A 40 -15.30 7.30 17.94
C GLU A 40 -15.06 8.57 17.10
N SER A 41 -13.84 8.76 16.57
CA SER A 41 -13.49 9.94 15.78
C SER A 41 -13.68 9.69 14.28
N ALA A 42 -14.56 10.47 13.64
CA ALA A 42 -14.73 10.43 12.18
C ALA A 42 -13.44 10.76 11.43
N GLN A 43 -12.59 11.64 11.97
CA GLN A 43 -11.31 12.02 11.35
C GLN A 43 -10.34 10.83 11.26
N ILE A 44 -10.31 9.96 12.28
CA ILE A 44 -9.42 8.79 12.37
C ILE A 44 -10.05 7.59 11.63
N PHE A 45 -11.37 7.46 11.71
CA PHE A 45 -12.10 6.41 11.02
C PHE A 45 -12.08 6.58 9.49
N GLU A 46 -12.17 7.80 8.96
CA GLU A 46 -12.27 8.01 7.51
C GLU A 46 -11.01 7.55 6.77
N ARG A 47 -11.19 6.69 5.75
CA ARG A 47 -10.11 5.98 5.05
C ARG A 47 -9.19 6.93 4.29
N ASP A 48 -9.71 8.05 3.78
CA ASP A 48 -8.90 9.06 3.07
C ASP A 48 -7.96 9.86 4.00
N ASN A 49 -8.14 9.81 5.33
CA ASN A 49 -7.24 10.45 6.31
C ASN A 49 -6.15 9.53 6.85
N ARG A 50 -6.37 8.20 6.86
CA ARG A 50 -5.47 7.20 7.49
C ARG A 50 -4.05 7.24 6.94
N LEU A 51 -3.07 6.72 7.68
CA LEU A 51 -1.74 6.45 7.15
C LEU A 51 -1.81 5.46 5.95
N PRO A 52 -0.92 5.56 4.94
CA PRO A 52 -0.89 4.62 3.83
C PRO A 52 -0.65 3.17 4.25
N MET A 53 -1.39 2.26 3.63
CA MET A 53 -1.33 0.82 3.87
C MET A 53 -0.20 0.17 3.05
N THR A 54 1.05 0.63 3.18
CA THR A 54 2.22 -0.02 2.55
C THR A 54 3.00 -0.88 3.55
N MET A 55 3.69 -1.89 3.04
CA MET A 55 4.53 -2.76 3.88
C MET A 55 5.63 -1.96 4.59
N ASN A 56 6.16 -0.91 3.96
CA ASN A 56 7.15 -0.02 4.57
C ASN A 56 6.56 0.75 5.76
N MET A 57 5.32 1.24 5.66
CA MET A 57 4.62 1.89 6.78
C MET A 57 4.43 0.91 7.94
N LEU A 58 3.94 -0.31 7.67
CA LEU A 58 3.80 -1.34 8.72
C LEU A 58 5.14 -1.66 9.40
N ILE A 59 6.21 -1.82 8.61
CA ILE A 59 7.57 -2.06 9.10
C ILE A 59 8.07 -0.86 9.93
N GLU A 60 7.79 0.38 9.53
CA GLU A 60 8.17 1.60 10.25
C GLU A 60 7.49 1.69 11.61
N LEU A 61 6.17 1.47 11.68
CA LEU A 61 5.42 1.44 12.93
C LEU A 61 5.92 0.32 13.88
N ILE A 62 6.34 -0.83 13.35
CA ILE A 62 7.01 -1.89 14.13
C ILE A 62 8.41 -1.44 14.59
N ARG A 63 9.22 -0.85 13.71
CA ARG A 63 10.56 -0.30 14.04
C ARG A 63 10.46 0.73 15.18
N LYS A 64 9.44 1.60 15.16
CA LYS A 64 9.18 2.64 16.18
C LYS A 64 8.90 2.06 17.57
N VAL A 65 8.16 0.96 17.64
CA VAL A 65 7.98 0.18 18.88
C VAL A 65 9.30 -0.48 19.32
N GLU A 66 10.01 -1.15 18.41
CA GLU A 66 11.24 -1.91 18.72
C GLU A 66 12.45 -1.05 19.13
N ASP A 67 12.52 0.20 18.69
CA ASP A 67 13.56 1.17 19.05
C ASP A 67 13.25 2.03 20.28
N THR A 68 12.11 1.78 20.94
CA THR A 68 11.74 2.47 22.17
C THR A 68 12.77 2.22 23.30
N PRO A 69 13.24 3.26 24.02
CA PRO A 69 14.16 3.10 25.14
C PRO A 69 13.62 2.15 26.21
N GLY A 70 14.38 1.10 26.52
CA GLY A 70 13.97 0.07 27.49
C GLY A 70 13.10 -1.06 26.92
N PHE A 71 12.83 -1.09 25.61
CA PHE A 71 12.17 -2.22 24.96
C PHE A 71 13.07 -3.47 25.02
N GLN A 72 12.57 -4.55 25.63
CA GLN A 72 13.31 -5.80 25.89
C GLN A 72 12.58 -7.06 25.38
N GLN A 73 11.46 -6.91 24.66
CA GLN A 73 10.67 -8.06 24.20
C GLN A 73 11.38 -8.81 23.07
N ASP A 74 11.15 -10.13 23.02
CA ASP A 74 11.53 -10.92 21.84
C ASP A 74 10.49 -10.79 20.71
N ILE A 75 10.90 -11.17 19.50
CA ILE A 75 10.05 -11.18 18.30
C ILE A 75 8.69 -11.88 18.51
N ARG A 76 8.64 -12.90 19.38
CA ARG A 76 7.42 -13.63 19.75
C ARG A 76 6.51 -12.81 20.66
N GLN A 77 7.05 -12.23 21.74
CA GLN A 77 6.31 -11.34 22.64
C GLN A 77 5.75 -10.11 21.90
N LEU A 78 6.51 -9.53 20.98
CA LEU A 78 6.04 -8.41 20.17
C LEU A 78 4.91 -8.84 19.22
N ALA A 79 5.13 -9.89 18.41
CA ALA A 79 4.11 -10.36 17.47
C ALA A 79 2.80 -10.77 18.18
N ILE A 80 2.89 -11.51 19.29
CA ILE A 80 1.73 -11.90 20.09
C ILE A 80 1.05 -10.66 20.71
N SER A 81 1.79 -9.76 21.36
CA SER A 81 1.17 -8.60 22.00
C SER A 81 0.55 -7.62 21.00
N MET A 82 1.15 -7.42 19.82
CA MET A 82 0.53 -6.65 18.73
C MET A 82 -0.78 -7.28 18.24
N LEU A 83 -0.82 -8.59 18.01
CA LEU A 83 -2.03 -9.28 17.56
C LEU A 83 -3.16 -9.22 18.60
N HIS A 84 -2.84 -9.49 19.87
CA HIS A 84 -3.80 -9.38 20.97
C HIS A 84 -4.25 -7.94 21.25
N ARG A 85 -3.43 -6.94 20.91
CA ARG A 85 -3.72 -5.51 21.09
C ARG A 85 -4.51 -4.88 19.95
N PHE A 86 -4.25 -5.27 18.69
CA PHE A 86 -4.70 -4.53 17.49
C PHE A 86 -5.44 -5.37 16.44
N ARG A 87 -5.36 -6.71 16.44
CA ARG A 87 -6.14 -7.55 15.49
C ARG A 87 -7.47 -7.95 16.12
N GLN A 88 -8.58 -7.54 15.51
CA GLN A 88 -9.92 -8.04 15.81
C GLN A 88 -10.71 -8.14 14.50
N ASP A 89 -10.78 -9.35 13.94
CA ASP A 89 -11.40 -9.56 12.63
C ASP A 89 -12.95 -9.53 12.69
N GLY A 90 -13.57 -9.32 11.53
CA GLY A 90 -15.03 -9.35 11.34
C GLY A 90 -15.78 -8.10 11.79
N ILE A 91 -15.08 -7.02 12.21
CA ILE A 91 -15.71 -5.74 12.58
C ILE A 91 -16.34 -5.09 11.35
N VAL A 92 -17.67 -4.98 11.37
CA VAL A 92 -18.48 -4.32 10.34
C VAL A 92 -19.44 -3.31 10.97
N ARG A 93 -20.00 -2.43 10.13
CA ARG A 93 -20.94 -1.40 10.58
C ARG A 93 -22.35 -1.96 10.67
N ALA A 94 -23.01 -1.80 11.81
CA ALA A 94 -24.37 -2.28 12.03
C ALA A 94 -25.37 -1.53 11.11
N PRO A 95 -26.30 -2.24 10.43
CA PRO A 95 -27.38 -1.60 9.67
C PRO A 95 -28.37 -0.91 10.63
N GLY A 96 -29.00 0.17 10.18
CA GLY A 96 -29.96 0.95 10.97
C GLY A 96 -29.38 1.79 12.14
N VAL A 97 -28.13 1.56 12.57
CA VAL A 97 -27.54 2.26 13.73
C VAL A 97 -26.78 3.53 13.30
N THR A 98 -27.22 4.68 13.79
CA THR A 98 -26.51 5.97 13.69
C THR A 98 -25.43 6.09 14.78
N SER A 99 -24.41 6.91 14.54
CA SER A 99 -23.40 7.20 15.57
C SER A 99 -23.95 8.27 16.51
N MET A 100 -23.96 7.99 17.81
CA MET A 100 -24.48 8.90 18.85
C MET A 100 -23.58 8.84 20.10
N SER A 101 -23.73 9.78 21.02
CA SER A 101 -22.95 9.76 22.27
C SER A 101 -23.19 8.46 23.04
N GLY A 102 -22.12 7.71 23.32
CA GLY A 102 -22.18 6.37 23.94
C GLY A 102 -22.62 5.22 23.02
N VAL A 103 -22.85 5.45 21.73
CA VAL A 103 -23.28 4.42 20.76
C VAL A 103 -22.41 4.48 19.49
N ILE A 104 -21.41 3.60 19.43
CA ILE A 104 -20.69 3.34 18.18
C ILE A 104 -21.44 2.28 17.34
N PRO A 105 -21.62 2.49 16.02
CA PRO A 105 -22.41 1.61 15.18
C PRO A 105 -21.57 0.46 14.57
N PHE A 106 -20.66 -0.14 15.35
CA PHE A 106 -19.69 -1.14 14.88
C PHE A 106 -19.64 -2.36 15.81
N SER A 107 -19.52 -3.56 15.22
CA SER A 107 -19.45 -4.82 15.97
C SER A 107 -18.76 -5.92 15.15
N PRO A 108 -18.02 -6.85 15.79
CA PRO A 108 -17.48 -8.04 15.14
C PRO A 108 -18.59 -9.07 14.89
N THR A 109 -19.25 -8.97 13.74
CA THR A 109 -20.38 -9.83 13.35
C THR A 109 -20.24 -10.51 11.98
N GLU A 110 -19.25 -10.11 11.16
CA GLU A 110 -18.94 -10.81 9.90
C GLU A 110 -18.19 -12.13 10.20
N PHE A 111 -18.27 -13.10 9.28
CA PHE A 111 -17.89 -14.49 9.51
C PHE A 111 -16.46 -14.69 10.02
N GLN A 112 -15.49 -13.86 9.61
CA GLN A 112 -14.08 -13.96 10.00
C GLN A 112 -13.86 -13.89 11.51
N PHE A 113 -14.78 -13.24 12.25
CA PHE A 113 -14.70 -13.16 13.70
C PHE A 113 -14.73 -14.54 14.38
N THR A 114 -15.39 -15.55 13.78
CA THR A 114 -15.47 -16.89 14.38
C THR A 114 -14.11 -17.60 14.30
N LYS A 115 -13.46 -17.58 13.13
CA LYS A 115 -12.08 -18.05 12.92
C LYS A 115 -11.12 -17.35 13.89
N HIS A 116 -11.17 -16.01 13.93
CA HIS A 116 -10.38 -15.17 14.84
C HIS A 116 -10.57 -15.55 16.31
N ARG A 117 -11.82 -15.69 16.79
CA ARG A 117 -12.14 -16.14 18.16
C ARG A 117 -11.48 -17.48 18.49
N VAL A 118 -11.59 -18.46 17.61
CA VAL A 118 -11.02 -19.80 17.82
C VAL A 118 -9.49 -19.73 17.89
N LEU A 119 -8.85 -18.98 16.98
CA LEU A 119 -7.40 -18.83 16.95
C LEU A 119 -6.85 -18.21 18.24
N PHE A 120 -7.32 -17.02 18.61
CA PHE A 120 -6.75 -16.27 19.74
C PHE A 120 -7.11 -16.85 21.12
N SER A 121 -8.26 -17.55 21.25
CA SER A 121 -8.63 -18.20 22.52
C SER A 121 -8.08 -19.62 22.72
N ARG A 122 -7.62 -20.32 21.66
CA ARG A 122 -7.23 -21.75 21.77
C ARG A 122 -5.89 -22.14 21.13
N LEU A 123 -5.37 -21.37 20.16
CA LEU A 123 -4.20 -21.75 19.34
C LEU A 123 -3.06 -20.71 19.31
N LEU A 124 -3.36 -19.46 19.68
CA LEU A 124 -2.42 -18.35 19.83
C LEU A 124 -2.57 -17.68 21.22
N PRO A 125 -2.34 -18.43 22.33
CA PRO A 125 -2.47 -17.89 23.68
C PRO A 125 -1.50 -16.72 23.91
N GLY A 126 -1.99 -15.67 24.58
CA GLY A 126 -1.23 -14.43 24.77
C GLY A 126 -2.08 -13.32 25.37
N ASN A 127 -1.47 -12.14 25.55
CA ASN A 127 -2.13 -10.93 26.02
C ASN A 127 -1.44 -9.67 25.46
N ALA A 128 -2.13 -8.52 25.59
CA ALA A 128 -1.65 -7.21 25.14
C ALA A 128 -0.87 -6.42 26.21
N VAL A 129 -0.81 -6.92 27.46
CA VAL A 129 -0.44 -6.15 28.67
C VAL A 129 0.94 -5.48 28.58
N ASN A 130 1.90 -6.17 27.93
CA ASN A 130 3.26 -5.68 27.82
C ASN A 130 3.47 -4.69 26.66
N PHE A 131 2.47 -4.43 25.81
CA PHE A 131 2.63 -3.55 24.65
C PHE A 131 2.80 -2.08 25.07
N PRO A 132 3.86 -1.37 24.61
CA PRO A 132 4.16 -0.02 25.08
C PRO A 132 3.28 1.04 24.38
N ASN A 133 2.01 1.12 24.77
CA ASN A 133 0.98 1.97 24.13
C ASN A 133 1.38 3.45 23.91
N ALA A 134 2.25 4.01 24.77
CA ALA A 134 2.69 5.41 24.70
C ALA A 134 3.73 5.72 23.59
N THR A 135 4.13 4.72 22.80
CA THR A 135 5.18 4.86 21.76
C THR A 135 4.64 5.29 20.40
N LEU A 136 3.34 5.13 20.18
CA LEU A 136 2.63 5.43 18.94
C LEU A 136 1.51 6.44 19.21
N SER A 137 1.27 7.35 18.26
CA SER A 137 0.10 8.25 18.30
C SER A 137 -1.22 7.47 18.18
N ILE A 138 -2.36 8.14 18.37
CA ILE A 138 -3.69 7.50 18.19
C ILE A 138 -3.82 7.05 16.73
N ASP A 139 -3.45 7.91 15.78
CA ASP A 139 -3.49 7.65 14.34
C ASP A 139 -2.60 6.47 13.93
N GLU A 140 -1.44 6.32 14.55
CA GLU A 140 -0.51 5.20 14.33
C GLU A 140 -1.03 3.88 14.93
N ARG A 141 -1.65 3.91 16.13
CA ARG A 141 -2.32 2.75 16.72
C ARG A 141 -3.51 2.30 15.87
N CYS A 142 -4.29 3.24 15.35
CA CYS A 142 -5.42 2.95 14.48
C CYS A 142 -4.99 2.53 13.07
N ALA A 143 -3.87 3.04 12.55
CA ALA A 143 -3.27 2.51 11.33
C ALA A 143 -2.88 1.03 11.49
N LEU A 144 -2.18 0.66 12.59
CA LEU A 144 -1.90 -0.75 12.90
C LEU A 144 -3.17 -1.59 12.99
N HIS A 145 -4.24 -1.09 13.62
CA HIS A 145 -5.52 -1.81 13.68
C HIS A 145 -6.08 -2.13 12.28
N PHE A 146 -6.14 -1.12 11.41
CA PHE A 146 -6.70 -1.26 10.06
C PHE A 146 -5.77 -1.99 9.08
N MET A 147 -4.46 -2.11 9.39
CA MET A 147 -3.51 -2.99 8.70
C MET A 147 -3.58 -4.45 9.16
N LEU A 148 -4.01 -4.72 10.39
CA LEU A 148 -3.95 -6.07 11.00
C LEU A 148 -5.31 -6.76 11.11
N SER A 149 -6.43 -6.04 11.14
CA SER A 149 -7.78 -6.59 11.30
C SER A 149 -8.48 -6.80 9.97
N ASN A 150 -8.84 -8.04 9.67
CA ASN A 150 -9.60 -8.41 8.48
C ASN A 150 -11.09 -8.09 8.66
N SER A 151 -11.68 -7.29 7.77
CA SER A 151 -13.13 -7.30 7.57
C SER A 151 -13.51 -6.78 6.18
N ILE A 152 -14.68 -7.21 5.69
CA ILE A 152 -15.18 -6.86 4.36
C ILE A 152 -16.42 -5.98 4.49
N ASP A 153 -16.28 -4.73 4.04
CA ASP A 153 -17.34 -3.72 4.02
C ASP A 153 -18.11 -3.82 2.70
N ARG A 154 -19.29 -4.45 2.76
CA ARG A 154 -20.17 -4.72 1.60
C ARG A 154 -21.21 -3.62 1.34
N ARG A 155 -21.27 -2.57 2.17
CA ARG A 155 -22.32 -1.55 2.12
C ARG A 155 -22.17 -0.63 0.90
N VAL A 156 -23.29 -0.30 0.25
CA VAL A 156 -23.29 0.73 -0.81
C VAL A 156 -22.85 2.09 -0.28
N ARG A 157 -21.85 2.70 -0.92
CA ARG A 157 -21.26 3.99 -0.52
C ARG A 157 -21.80 5.22 -1.25
N GLY A 158 -22.53 5.02 -2.35
CA GLY A 158 -23.00 6.11 -3.23
C GLY A 158 -21.96 6.64 -4.22
N ASP A 159 -20.66 6.48 -3.97
CA ASP A 159 -19.56 6.91 -4.87
C ASP A 159 -19.24 5.91 -6.01
N GLU A 160 -20.03 4.84 -6.09
CA GLU A 160 -19.66 3.60 -6.78
C GLU A 160 -19.60 3.73 -8.30
N ASN A 161 -20.46 4.57 -8.88
CA ASN A 161 -20.48 4.84 -10.33
C ASN A 161 -19.14 5.41 -10.82
N ILE A 162 -18.42 6.16 -9.97
CA ILE A 162 -17.13 6.77 -10.29
C ILE A 162 -15.98 5.87 -9.83
N ARG A 163 -16.01 5.35 -8.60
CA ARG A 163 -14.91 4.52 -8.08
C ARG A 163 -14.84 3.15 -8.73
N CYS A 164 -15.95 2.40 -8.77
CA CYS A 164 -15.92 1.00 -9.19
C CYS A 164 -15.64 0.84 -10.69
N SER A 165 -15.95 1.86 -11.50
CA SER A 165 -15.61 1.92 -12.93
C SER A 165 -14.12 2.16 -13.17
N GLN A 166 -13.48 3.06 -12.41
CA GLN A 166 -12.03 3.32 -12.46
C GLN A 166 -11.19 2.06 -12.13
N LEU A 167 -11.69 1.14 -11.30
CA LEU A 167 -11.01 -0.13 -10.98
C LEU A 167 -10.75 -1.01 -12.22
N SER A 168 -11.47 -0.84 -13.32
CA SER A 168 -11.23 -1.58 -14.56
C SER A 168 -9.79 -1.41 -15.08
N GLN A 169 -9.25 -0.19 -14.97
CA GLN A 169 -7.87 0.15 -15.37
C GLN A 169 -6.85 -0.60 -14.50
N TYR A 170 -7.06 -0.60 -13.18
CA TYR A 170 -6.22 -1.31 -12.21
C TYR A 170 -6.32 -2.84 -12.28
N ARG A 171 -7.42 -3.38 -12.82
CA ARG A 171 -7.55 -4.81 -13.16
C ARG A 171 -6.77 -5.16 -14.44
N ALA A 172 -6.88 -4.33 -15.48
CA ALA A 172 -6.23 -4.55 -16.77
C ALA A 172 -4.69 -4.41 -16.71
N ALA A 173 -4.18 -3.46 -15.92
CA ALA A 173 -2.74 -3.19 -15.78
C ALA A 173 -1.91 -4.36 -15.21
N ARG A 174 -2.55 -5.42 -14.68
CA ARG A 174 -1.84 -6.59 -14.15
C ARG A 174 -1.30 -7.55 -15.22
N VAL A 175 -1.56 -7.34 -16.51
CA VAL A 175 -1.28 -8.36 -17.55
C VAL A 175 -0.11 -7.99 -18.48
N PRO A 176 1.15 -8.17 -18.04
CA PRO A 176 2.12 -8.90 -18.83
C PRO A 176 1.86 -10.40 -18.63
N ARG A 177 1.26 -11.07 -19.62
CA ARG A 177 1.43 -12.54 -19.71
C ARG A 177 2.91 -12.84 -19.89
N GLU A 178 3.35 -14.01 -19.43
CA GLU A 178 4.66 -14.55 -19.82
C GLU A 178 4.76 -14.50 -21.35
N LEU A 179 5.68 -13.68 -21.86
CA LEU A 179 5.94 -13.56 -23.29
C LEU A 179 6.70 -14.82 -23.72
N ASP A 180 6.05 -15.73 -24.49
CA ASP A 180 6.77 -16.86 -25.09
C ASP A 180 7.90 -16.30 -25.97
N PHE A 181 9.14 -16.48 -25.50
CA PHE A 181 10.33 -15.73 -25.92
C PHE A 181 10.77 -15.98 -27.38
N LYS A 182 9.98 -16.71 -28.17
CA LYS A 182 10.26 -17.08 -29.55
C LYS A 182 10.02 -15.96 -30.56
N ASP A 183 9.04 -15.08 -30.34
CA ASP A 183 8.57 -14.14 -31.37
C ASP A 183 9.20 -12.73 -31.30
N ARG A 184 10.51 -12.67 -31.02
CA ARG A 184 11.33 -11.44 -31.01
C ARG A 184 11.33 -10.65 -32.33
N SER A 185 10.78 -11.19 -33.42
CA SER A 185 10.82 -10.59 -34.76
C SER A 185 9.72 -9.56 -35.06
N ARG A 186 8.71 -9.42 -34.20
CA ARG A 186 7.49 -8.63 -34.49
C ARG A 186 7.24 -7.41 -33.60
N MET A 187 8.09 -7.15 -32.60
CA MET A 187 8.02 -5.92 -31.82
C MET A 187 8.62 -4.72 -32.57
N ARG A 188 7.80 -4.07 -33.40
CA ARG A 188 7.93 -2.63 -33.66
C ARG A 188 6.89 -1.90 -32.82
N SER A 189 7.30 -1.38 -31.67
CA SER A 189 6.48 -0.45 -30.90
C SER A 189 6.43 0.90 -31.62
N ASN A 190 5.25 1.52 -31.71
CA ASN A 190 5.07 2.87 -32.26
C ASN A 190 5.15 3.96 -31.18
N TYR A 191 5.74 3.66 -30.02
CA TYR A 191 6.08 4.69 -29.02
C TYR A 191 7.37 5.43 -29.41
N LEU A 192 7.32 6.75 -29.41
CA LEU A 192 8.44 7.63 -29.77
C LEU A 192 9.53 7.59 -28.68
N GLY A 193 10.80 7.43 -29.06
CA GLY A 193 11.93 7.69 -28.16
C GLY A 193 13.31 7.29 -28.65
N ASP A 194 13.42 6.13 -29.31
CA ASP A 194 14.70 5.41 -29.41
C ASP A 194 15.67 5.95 -30.49
N ASN A 195 16.45 6.97 -30.11
CA ASN A 195 17.64 7.42 -30.83
C ASN A 195 18.84 6.46 -30.60
N GLU A 196 18.67 5.17 -30.84
CA GLU A 196 19.81 4.25 -30.96
C GLU A 196 20.48 4.41 -32.33
N MET A 197 21.79 4.66 -32.34
CA MET A 197 22.54 4.82 -33.59
C MET A 197 22.80 3.46 -34.23
N LEU A 198 22.04 3.14 -35.29
CA LEU A 198 22.28 1.97 -36.14
C LEU A 198 23.74 1.88 -36.59
N GLU A 199 24.32 0.68 -36.53
CA GLU A 199 25.69 0.44 -36.97
C GLU A 199 25.85 0.74 -38.47
N GLN A 200 26.99 1.34 -38.83
CA GLN A 200 27.30 1.74 -40.22
C GLN A 200 27.03 0.67 -41.30
N PRO A 201 27.38 -0.63 -41.14
CA PRO A 201 27.10 -1.65 -42.16
C PRO A 201 25.60 -1.90 -42.42
N GLU A 202 24.70 -1.58 -41.49
CA GLU A 202 23.25 -1.70 -41.73
C GLU A 202 22.72 -0.52 -42.53
N MET A 203 23.18 0.70 -42.22
CA MET A 203 22.80 1.92 -42.93
C MET A 203 23.15 1.86 -44.42
N ASP A 204 24.27 1.24 -44.81
CA ASP A 204 24.64 1.08 -46.21
C ASP A 204 23.83 -0.02 -46.93
N ARG A 205 23.44 -1.11 -46.24
CA ARG A 205 22.48 -2.10 -46.77
C ARG A 205 21.09 -1.48 -47.04
N ILE A 206 20.65 -0.57 -46.18
CA ILE A 206 19.39 0.18 -46.32
C ILE A 206 19.50 1.18 -47.49
N ARG A 207 20.61 1.92 -47.60
CA ARG A 207 20.88 2.80 -48.77
C ARG A 207 20.87 2.04 -50.08
N GLU A 208 21.41 0.83 -50.13
CA GLU A 208 21.42 0.00 -51.34
C GLU A 208 20.01 -0.48 -51.71
N HIS A 209 19.17 -0.86 -50.73
CA HIS A 209 17.76 -1.17 -50.96
C HIS A 209 16.97 0.04 -51.49
N ILE A 210 17.17 1.23 -50.90
CA ILE A 210 16.50 2.47 -51.35
C ILE A 210 16.90 2.82 -52.80
N LYS A 211 18.17 2.62 -53.18
CA LYS A 211 18.61 2.76 -54.58
C LYS A 211 17.91 1.76 -55.51
N LYS A 212 17.83 0.48 -55.12
CA LYS A 212 17.14 -0.57 -55.91
C LYS A 212 15.63 -0.27 -56.08
N ILE A 213 14.98 0.25 -55.04
CA ILE A 213 13.56 0.67 -55.11
C ILE A 213 13.37 1.88 -56.03
N LYS A 214 14.21 2.93 -55.93
CA LYS A 214 14.13 4.10 -56.83
C LYS A 214 14.36 3.73 -58.30
N HIS A 215 15.27 2.79 -58.60
CA HIS A 215 15.45 2.29 -59.98
C HIS A 215 14.25 1.48 -60.49
N LYS A 216 13.55 0.71 -59.64
CA LYS A 216 12.31 0.04 -60.02
C LYS A 216 11.15 1.02 -60.26
N ALA A 217 11.06 2.08 -59.46
CA ALA A 217 10.02 3.09 -59.64
C ALA A 217 10.22 3.93 -60.93
N SER A 218 11.46 4.28 -61.28
CA SER A 218 11.74 5.06 -62.49
C SER A 218 11.72 4.27 -63.80
N SER A 219 11.73 2.93 -63.75
CA SER A 219 11.60 2.06 -64.93
C SER A 219 10.15 1.67 -65.26
N ALA A 220 9.18 2.04 -64.42
CA ALA A 220 7.76 1.68 -64.58
C ALA A 220 6.88 2.80 -65.18
N ALA A 221 7.47 3.91 -65.61
CA ALA A 221 6.75 5.13 -66.04
C ALA A 221 7.03 5.52 -67.50
N ARG A 222 7.14 4.53 -68.40
CA ARG A 222 7.29 4.73 -69.86
C ARG A 222 6.84 3.49 -70.63
N LEU A 223 6.23 3.68 -71.79
CA LEU A 223 5.36 2.74 -72.51
C LEU A 223 4.03 2.50 -71.75
N GLU A 224 2.86 2.47 -72.40
CA GLU A 224 2.55 2.78 -73.81
C GLU A 224 1.12 3.36 -73.91
N MET A 225 0.82 4.03 -75.02
CA MET A 225 -0.46 4.71 -75.29
C MET A 225 -0.82 4.49 -76.75
N ASP A 226 -2.00 3.95 -77.01
CA ASP A 226 -2.67 3.90 -78.31
C ASP A 226 -4.12 4.42 -78.15
N PRO A 227 -4.70 5.08 -79.15
CA PRO A 227 -6.02 5.72 -79.06
C PRO A 227 -7.17 4.83 -79.57
N ASP A 228 -8.41 5.19 -79.22
CA ASP A 228 -9.48 5.63 -80.15
C ASP A 228 -10.86 5.69 -79.45
N GLU A 229 -11.71 6.64 -79.90
CA GLU A 229 -13.20 6.73 -79.92
C GLU A 229 -14.03 6.19 -78.69
N ASP A 230 -15.01 6.90 -78.09
CA ASP A 230 -15.96 7.92 -78.60
C ASP A 230 -16.46 8.93 -77.52
N HIS A 231 -17.07 10.03 -77.98
CA HIS A 231 -17.93 11.01 -77.26
C HIS A 231 -19.26 11.17 -78.06
N PRO A 232 -20.32 11.92 -77.65
CA PRO A 232 -20.53 12.79 -76.47
C PRO A 232 -21.82 12.42 -75.66
N ASN A 233 -22.18 13.07 -74.54
CA ASN A 233 -23.11 14.22 -74.36
C ASN A 233 -23.38 14.31 -72.81
N ASP A 234 -23.79 15.40 -72.14
CA ASP A 234 -24.28 16.75 -72.50
C ASP A 234 -23.79 17.83 -71.48
N GLU A 235 -23.94 19.11 -71.85
CA GLU A 235 -23.67 20.35 -71.08
C GLU A 235 -24.98 20.88 -70.43
N GLU A 236 -25.12 21.89 -69.54
CA GLU A 236 -24.29 22.91 -68.82
C GLU A 236 -25.13 23.31 -67.54
N GLU A 237 -24.90 24.25 -66.60
CA GLU A 237 -23.93 25.33 -66.24
C GLU A 237 -24.14 25.64 -64.71
N HIS A 238 -23.40 26.55 -64.05
CA HIS A 238 -23.72 27.02 -62.68
C HIS A 238 -23.11 28.42 -62.29
N PRO A 239 -23.94 29.46 -62.13
CA PRO A 239 -23.65 30.72 -61.40
C PRO A 239 -24.79 31.06 -60.38
N GLU A 240 -24.84 32.10 -59.53
CA GLU A 240 -23.94 33.12 -58.94
C GLU A 240 -24.65 33.66 -57.63
N ALA A 241 -24.14 34.48 -56.70
CA ALA A 241 -22.86 35.20 -56.48
C ALA A 241 -22.58 35.41 -54.95
N THR A 242 -22.25 36.65 -54.54
CA THR A 242 -21.75 37.17 -53.23
C THR A 242 -22.71 38.28 -52.67
N VAL A 243 -22.56 38.98 -51.52
CA VAL A 243 -21.46 39.84 -50.97
C VAL A 243 -21.71 40.25 -49.47
N GLU A 244 -20.64 40.27 -48.64
CA GLU A 244 -20.25 41.05 -47.40
C GLU A 244 -21.20 41.44 -46.22
N GLY A 245 -20.60 41.55 -45.01
CA GLY A 245 -21.04 42.40 -43.88
C GLY A 245 -20.59 41.94 -42.46
N ASP A 246 -19.75 42.71 -41.75
CA ASP A 246 -19.13 42.37 -40.44
C ASP A 246 -19.47 43.34 -39.25
N ASP A 247 -19.12 42.89 -38.04
CA ASP A 247 -18.85 43.61 -36.75
C ASP A 247 -19.95 43.89 -35.66
N GLU A 248 -19.44 43.99 -34.42
CA GLU A 248 -20.03 43.98 -33.04
C GLU A 248 -20.66 45.34 -32.56
N PRO A 249 -21.32 45.51 -31.36
CA PRO A 249 -21.00 44.90 -30.03
C PRO A 249 -22.14 44.65 -28.96
N GLN A 250 -21.73 44.02 -27.85
CA GLN A 250 -22.11 44.13 -26.40
C GLN A 250 -23.47 44.70 -25.89
N GLU A 251 -24.12 44.03 -24.90
CA GLU A 251 -24.35 44.51 -23.50
C GLU A 251 -25.19 43.54 -22.60
N GLU A 252 -25.26 43.79 -21.27
CA GLU A 252 -26.04 43.05 -20.25
C GLU A 252 -27.31 43.85 -19.74
N PRO A 253 -27.73 43.89 -18.45
CA PRO A 253 -28.79 43.00 -17.91
C PRO A 253 -30.02 43.67 -17.25
N ILE A 254 -31.07 42.84 -17.03
CA ILE A 254 -32.09 42.85 -15.93
C ILE A 254 -32.84 44.15 -15.57
N ALA A 255 -34.18 44.10 -15.59
CA ALA A 255 -35.09 44.99 -14.84
C ALA A 255 -36.41 44.27 -14.45
N ALA A 256 -37.22 44.83 -13.54
CA ALA A 256 -38.44 44.23 -12.96
C ALA A 256 -39.57 45.26 -12.71
N ALA A 257 -40.82 44.80 -12.47
CA ALA A 257 -41.88 45.46 -11.66
C ALA A 257 -43.22 44.69 -11.65
N GLY A 258 -44.02 44.81 -10.57
CA GLY A 258 -45.42 44.35 -10.46
C GLY A 258 -45.80 43.89 -9.04
N GLU A 259 -46.84 44.47 -8.42
CA GLU A 259 -47.13 44.41 -6.97
C GLU A 259 -48.61 44.10 -6.63
N ASP A 260 -48.95 44.08 -5.32
CA ASP A 260 -50.28 44.01 -4.62
C ASP A 260 -51.03 42.63 -4.59
N GLU A 261 -51.52 42.03 -3.48
CA GLU A 261 -52.28 42.42 -2.24
C GLU A 261 -53.83 42.49 -2.43
N GLU A 262 -54.74 42.03 -1.53
CA GLU A 262 -54.68 41.35 -0.20
C GLU A 262 -56.04 40.65 0.18
N THR A 263 -56.10 39.90 1.30
CA THR A 263 -57.26 39.46 2.16
C THR A 263 -58.15 38.24 1.82
N GLY A 264 -58.52 37.44 2.86
CA GLY A 264 -59.72 36.55 2.88
C GLY A 264 -59.65 35.22 3.67
N GLU A 265 -60.27 35.14 4.86
CA GLU A 265 -60.57 33.92 5.66
C GLU A 265 -62.02 34.01 6.23
N PRO A 266 -62.64 32.96 6.81
CA PRO A 266 -62.67 31.51 6.48
C PRO A 266 -64.13 30.94 6.50
N LEU A 267 -64.35 29.61 6.31
CA LEU A 267 -65.25 28.72 7.11
C LEU A 267 -65.66 27.38 6.42
N GLU A 268 -65.51 26.28 7.20
CA GLU A 268 -66.32 25.04 7.37
C GLU A 268 -66.69 24.03 6.24
N GLU A 269 -66.58 22.74 6.63
CA GLU A 269 -67.08 21.46 6.08
C GLU A 269 -66.67 21.07 4.62
N ASP A 270 -66.42 19.80 4.27
CA ASP A 270 -66.81 18.51 4.89
C ASP A 270 -65.66 17.45 4.82
N GLY A 271 -65.74 16.35 5.57
CA GLY A 271 -64.60 15.45 5.85
C GLY A 271 -64.65 14.04 5.23
N ALA A 272 -63.47 13.51 4.85
CA ALA A 272 -63.26 12.08 4.57
C ALA A 272 -61.82 11.65 4.93
N LEU A 273 -61.65 10.53 5.65
CA LEU A 273 -60.32 10.02 6.01
C LEU A 273 -59.65 9.27 4.86
N GLY A 274 -58.33 9.46 4.72
CA GLY A 274 -57.52 8.81 3.68
C GLY A 274 -56.02 9.04 3.85
N GLU A 275 -55.45 8.68 5.01
CA GLU A 275 -53.98 8.71 5.19
C GLU A 275 -53.29 7.73 4.25
N ILE A 276 -52.67 8.25 3.18
CA ILE A 276 -51.61 7.56 2.46
C ILE A 276 -50.30 8.06 3.06
N GLY A 277 -49.75 7.28 4.01
CA GLY A 277 -48.49 7.61 4.65
C GLY A 277 -47.31 7.60 3.67
N ASP A 278 -46.36 8.52 3.89
CA ASP A 278 -45.12 8.62 3.11
C ASP A 278 -44.17 7.45 3.44
N VAL A 279 -44.36 6.32 2.75
CA VAL A 279 -43.55 5.11 2.94
C VAL A 279 -42.22 5.24 2.18
N SER A 280 -41.26 5.88 2.87
CA SER A 280 -39.84 5.59 2.85
C SER A 280 -39.28 5.02 1.53
N LEU A 281 -38.76 5.92 0.68
CA LEU A 281 -37.83 5.54 -0.39
C LEU A 281 -36.45 5.06 0.15
N VAL A 282 -36.26 5.04 1.48
CA VAL A 282 -34.98 4.80 2.16
C VAL A 282 -34.73 3.32 2.42
N ASP A 283 -35.77 2.53 2.69
CA ASP A 283 -35.62 1.15 3.17
C ASP A 283 -35.17 0.16 2.10
N ILE A 284 -35.51 0.38 0.82
CA ILE A 284 -35.14 -0.55 -0.28
C ILE A 284 -33.61 -0.58 -0.50
N ALA A 285 -32.90 0.50 -0.19
CA ALA A 285 -31.44 0.58 -0.32
C ALA A 285 -30.68 -0.17 0.81
N SER A 286 -31.35 -0.55 1.90
CA SER A 286 -30.71 -1.09 3.12
C SER A 286 -29.99 -2.42 2.92
N ASN A 287 -30.48 -3.26 1.99
CA ASN A 287 -29.95 -4.59 1.68
C ASN A 287 -29.12 -4.62 0.37
N ALA A 288 -28.79 -3.47 -0.21
CA ALA A 288 -28.00 -3.41 -1.44
C ALA A 288 -26.52 -3.74 -1.18
N ILE A 289 -25.97 -4.70 -1.94
CA ILE A 289 -24.55 -5.07 -1.90
C ILE A 289 -23.76 -4.18 -2.87
N SER A 290 -22.69 -3.56 -2.37
CA SER A 290 -21.77 -2.69 -3.11
C SER A 290 -21.30 -3.29 -4.43
N ALA A 291 -21.18 -2.45 -5.46
CA ALA A 291 -20.60 -2.80 -6.74
C ALA A 291 -19.09 -3.10 -6.67
N CYS A 292 -18.41 -2.61 -5.63
CA CYS A 292 -17.04 -2.97 -5.29
C CYS A 292 -16.84 -2.89 -3.76
N PRO A 293 -17.03 -3.99 -3.02
CA PRO A 293 -16.80 -4.07 -1.58
C PRO A 293 -15.35 -3.70 -1.19
N VAL A 294 -15.14 -3.28 0.06
CA VAL A 294 -13.81 -2.85 0.56
C VAL A 294 -13.28 -3.85 1.59
N GLU A 295 -12.03 -4.27 1.43
CA GLU A 295 -11.33 -5.17 2.36
C GLU A 295 -10.42 -4.35 3.29
N ASN A 296 -10.50 -4.58 4.60
CA ASN A 296 -9.60 -4.05 5.62
C ASN A 296 -8.54 -5.11 5.99
N GLY A 297 -7.44 -4.71 6.65
CA GLY A 297 -6.35 -5.63 7.00
C GLY A 297 -5.37 -5.91 5.85
N VAL A 298 -5.57 -5.25 4.70
CA VAL A 298 -4.76 -5.40 3.48
C VAL A 298 -3.62 -4.40 3.45
N VAL A 299 -2.43 -4.87 3.10
CA VAL A 299 -1.20 -4.07 2.98
C VAL A 299 -0.59 -4.26 1.58
N TYR A 300 -0.20 -3.16 0.95
CA TYR A 300 0.41 -3.13 -0.38
C TYR A 300 1.88 -3.58 -0.34
N THR A 301 2.24 -4.46 -1.27
CA THR A 301 3.63 -4.79 -1.62
C THR A 301 3.76 -4.76 -3.16
N PRO A 302 4.96 -4.57 -3.72
CA PRO A 302 5.18 -4.63 -5.17
C PRO A 302 4.72 -5.95 -5.80
N TRP A 303 4.91 -7.08 -5.11
CA TRP A 303 4.61 -8.43 -5.60
C TRP A 303 3.20 -8.89 -5.21
N GLY A 304 2.22 -7.98 -5.26
CA GLY A 304 0.85 -8.25 -4.81
C GLY A 304 0.60 -7.88 -3.35
N SER A 305 -0.66 -7.63 -3.01
CA SER A 305 -1.07 -7.14 -1.69
C SER A 305 -1.33 -8.31 -0.73
N VAL A 306 -1.07 -8.13 0.56
CA VAL A 306 -1.11 -9.21 1.57
C VAL A 306 -1.89 -8.79 2.80
N MET A 307 -2.59 -9.73 3.43
CA MET A 307 -3.22 -9.52 4.72
C MET A 307 -2.21 -9.62 5.88
N ALA A 308 -1.74 -8.47 6.38
CA ALA A 308 -0.62 -8.45 7.33
C ALA A 308 -0.93 -9.11 8.68
N GLY A 309 -2.20 -9.07 9.13
CA GLY A 309 -2.66 -9.78 10.32
C GLY A 309 -2.39 -11.30 10.26
N THR A 310 -2.63 -11.92 9.10
CA THR A 310 -2.41 -13.36 8.86
C THR A 310 -0.92 -13.70 8.76
N VAL A 311 -0.12 -12.83 8.13
CA VAL A 311 1.34 -12.95 8.10
C VAL A 311 1.94 -12.93 9.51
N LEU A 312 1.54 -11.97 10.35
CA LEU A 312 2.01 -11.89 11.75
C LEU A 312 1.51 -13.08 12.60
N ALA A 313 0.29 -13.57 12.37
CA ALA A 313 -0.23 -14.75 13.06
C ALA A 313 0.54 -16.04 12.70
N GLY A 314 0.94 -16.19 11.43
CA GLY A 314 1.87 -17.21 10.98
C GLY A 314 3.22 -17.12 11.69
N ILE A 315 3.85 -15.94 11.73
CA ILE A 315 5.11 -15.72 12.47
C ILE A 315 4.97 -16.10 13.95
N ALA A 316 3.89 -15.67 14.62
CA ALA A 316 3.63 -16.01 16.01
C ALA A 316 3.49 -17.52 16.24
N ALA A 317 2.73 -18.21 15.38
CA ALA A 317 2.58 -19.66 15.41
C ALA A 317 3.89 -20.41 15.11
N GLY A 318 4.75 -19.88 14.23
CA GLY A 318 6.07 -20.44 13.94
C GLY A 318 7.08 -20.29 15.08
N LEU A 319 6.93 -19.23 15.88
CA LEU A 319 7.74 -18.97 17.07
C LEU A 319 7.26 -19.75 18.30
N GLU A 320 6.00 -20.18 18.32
CA GLU A 320 5.45 -21.08 19.34
C GLU A 320 4.55 -22.16 18.70
N PRO A 321 5.16 -23.19 18.05
CA PRO A 321 4.41 -24.20 17.31
C PRO A 321 3.68 -25.16 18.27
N GLN A 322 2.36 -25.23 18.15
CA GLN A 322 1.48 -26.04 19.00
C GLN A 322 0.62 -26.98 18.14
N THR A 323 0.49 -28.25 18.55
CA THR A 323 -0.28 -29.29 17.84
C THR A 323 -1.34 -29.93 18.74
N VAL A 324 -2.51 -29.29 18.82
CA VAL A 324 -3.59 -29.63 19.77
C VAL A 324 -4.47 -30.77 19.22
N GLN A 325 -5.01 -31.63 20.07
CA GLN A 325 -5.98 -32.66 19.62
C GLN A 325 -7.37 -32.03 19.44
N LEU A 326 -8.12 -32.45 18.42
CA LEU A 326 -9.45 -31.92 18.11
C LEU A 326 -10.37 -31.85 19.35
N ARG A 327 -10.42 -32.93 20.15
CA ARG A 327 -11.24 -32.99 21.38
C ARG A 327 -10.93 -31.84 22.36
N ASP A 328 -9.68 -31.41 22.45
CA ASP A 328 -9.21 -30.41 23.42
C ASP A 328 -9.56 -28.98 22.93
N LEU A 329 -9.90 -28.83 21.64
CA LEU A 329 -10.45 -27.62 21.02
C LEU A 329 -11.99 -27.57 20.98
N MET A 330 -12.69 -28.63 21.40
CA MET A 330 -14.16 -28.72 21.38
C MET A 330 -14.80 -28.38 22.75
N SER A 331 -16.10 -28.06 22.74
CA SER A 331 -16.86 -27.84 23.98
C SER A 331 -16.90 -29.11 24.86
N ARG A 332 -17.01 -28.94 26.18
CA ARG A 332 -17.14 -30.08 27.12
C ARG A 332 -18.35 -30.96 26.84
N SER A 333 -19.40 -30.43 26.22
CA SER A 333 -20.57 -31.19 25.76
C SER A 333 -20.24 -32.09 24.56
N ASP A 334 -19.49 -31.58 23.58
CA ASP A 334 -19.18 -32.30 22.35
C ASP A 334 -18.03 -33.29 22.52
N GLN A 335 -17.13 -33.07 23.48
CA GLN A 335 -16.11 -34.04 23.91
C GLN A 335 -16.69 -35.44 24.23
N TYR A 336 -17.92 -35.52 24.76
CA TYR A 336 -18.58 -36.81 25.01
C TYR A 336 -19.12 -37.47 23.73
N ARG A 337 -19.53 -36.68 22.73
CA ARG A 337 -20.01 -37.17 21.42
C ARG A 337 -18.85 -37.57 20.49
N SER A 338 -17.71 -36.89 20.60
CA SER A 338 -16.53 -37.08 19.75
C SER A 338 -15.80 -38.44 19.93
N ARG A 339 -16.28 -39.31 20.85
CA ARG A 339 -15.73 -40.65 21.11
C ARG A 339 -15.70 -41.62 19.92
N GLN A 340 -16.32 -41.30 18.80
CA GLN A 340 -16.34 -42.10 17.57
C GLN A 340 -15.56 -41.45 16.40
N VAL A 341 -14.99 -40.26 16.58
CA VAL A 341 -14.25 -39.54 15.54
C VAL A 341 -12.77 -39.94 15.57
N GLN A 342 -12.11 -39.98 14.40
CA GLN A 342 -10.67 -40.22 14.33
C GLN A 342 -9.86 -39.14 15.09
N PRO A 343 -8.67 -39.47 15.64
CA PRO A 343 -7.87 -38.55 16.45
C PRO A 343 -7.15 -37.47 15.61
N MET A 344 -7.92 -36.57 15.03
CA MET A 344 -7.42 -35.40 14.29
C MET A 344 -6.66 -34.43 15.23
N ARG A 345 -5.65 -33.77 14.67
CA ARG A 345 -4.80 -32.79 15.36
C ARG A 345 -4.67 -31.53 14.51
N VAL A 346 -4.76 -30.37 15.15
CA VAL A 346 -4.63 -29.06 14.52
C VAL A 346 -3.27 -28.46 14.91
N ASP A 347 -2.46 -28.12 13.92
CA ASP A 347 -1.23 -27.34 14.02
C ASP A 347 -1.58 -25.85 13.92
N ASN A 348 -1.19 -25.05 14.92
CA ASN A 348 -1.55 -23.65 14.98
C ASN A 348 -1.02 -22.82 13.80
N ARG A 349 0.06 -23.25 13.14
CA ARG A 349 0.63 -22.56 11.97
C ARG A 349 -0.28 -22.67 10.74
N TRP A 350 -0.95 -23.80 10.57
CA TRP A 350 -1.87 -24.05 9.46
C TRP A 350 -3.22 -23.38 9.71
N ALA A 351 -3.73 -23.47 10.95
CA ALA A 351 -4.97 -22.81 11.34
C ALA A 351 -4.85 -21.26 11.31
N ALA A 352 -3.69 -20.70 11.66
CA ALA A 352 -3.43 -19.26 11.58
C ALA A 352 -3.13 -18.75 10.15
N THR A 353 -3.13 -19.66 9.15
CA THR A 353 -2.86 -19.36 7.73
C THR A 353 -3.85 -20.12 6.83
N LEU A 354 -3.38 -20.79 5.77
CA LEU A 354 -4.21 -21.33 4.69
C LEU A 354 -5.39 -22.21 5.15
N SER A 355 -5.18 -23.11 6.10
CA SER A 355 -6.25 -24.00 6.59
C SER A 355 -7.29 -23.29 7.47
N GLY A 356 -6.98 -22.09 7.97
CA GLY A 356 -7.95 -21.21 8.63
C GLY A 356 -8.98 -20.66 7.65
N ASP A 357 -8.49 -20.07 6.56
CA ASP A 357 -9.33 -19.42 5.55
C ASP A 357 -10.06 -20.46 4.69
N LEU A 358 -9.38 -21.55 4.31
CA LEU A 358 -10.00 -22.67 3.60
C LEU A 358 -11.12 -23.33 4.40
N ALA A 359 -11.09 -23.32 5.74
CA ALA A 359 -12.19 -23.84 6.53
C ALA A 359 -13.47 -22.98 6.42
N GLU A 360 -13.34 -21.67 6.22
CA GLU A 360 -14.49 -20.79 5.95
C GLU A 360 -15.05 -21.05 4.55
N VAL A 361 -14.20 -21.31 3.55
CA VAL A 361 -14.62 -21.78 2.23
C VAL A 361 -15.38 -23.12 2.33
N SER A 362 -14.83 -24.11 3.05
CA SER A 362 -15.45 -25.43 3.24
C SER A 362 -16.82 -25.41 3.91
N LEU A 363 -17.07 -24.45 4.81
CA LEU A 363 -18.28 -24.40 5.63
C LEU A 363 -19.32 -23.39 5.14
N LEU A 364 -18.91 -22.33 4.45
CA LEU A 364 -19.83 -21.25 4.01
C LEU A 364 -20.02 -21.21 2.50
N HIS A 365 -18.98 -21.50 1.71
CA HIS A 365 -19.08 -21.45 0.25
C HIS A 365 -19.42 -22.82 -0.36
N ALA A 366 -18.65 -23.86 -0.06
CA ALA A 366 -18.84 -25.18 -0.66
C ALA A 366 -20.27 -25.76 -0.49
N PRO A 367 -20.98 -25.61 0.65
CA PRO A 367 -22.36 -26.09 0.78
C PRO A 367 -23.37 -25.34 -0.10
N SER A 368 -23.03 -24.14 -0.60
CA SER A 368 -23.90 -23.35 -1.49
C SER A 368 -23.71 -23.65 -2.98
N VAL A 369 -22.65 -24.38 -3.36
CA VAL A 369 -22.34 -24.65 -4.78
C VAL A 369 -22.04 -26.13 -5.00
N ALA A 370 -22.85 -26.80 -5.82
CA ALA A 370 -22.90 -28.26 -5.95
C ALA A 370 -21.70 -28.95 -6.66
N ASN A 371 -20.52 -28.29 -6.72
CA ASN A 371 -19.15 -28.82 -7.00
C ASN A 371 -18.19 -27.70 -7.48
N ASN A 372 -18.69 -26.53 -7.90
CA ASN A 372 -17.88 -25.42 -8.44
C ASN A 372 -17.39 -24.47 -7.33
N VAL A 373 -16.58 -24.98 -6.40
CA VAL A 373 -15.98 -24.18 -5.31
C VAL A 373 -14.97 -23.19 -5.91
N GLN A 374 -15.11 -21.92 -5.57
CA GLN A 374 -14.23 -20.83 -6.02
C GLN A 374 -13.44 -20.26 -4.84
N VAL A 375 -12.21 -19.83 -5.12
CA VAL A 375 -11.32 -19.15 -4.18
C VAL A 375 -10.58 -18.05 -4.94
N GLY A 376 -10.00 -17.08 -4.22
CA GLY A 376 -9.26 -15.98 -4.83
C GLY A 376 -10.17 -14.88 -5.36
N ALA A 377 -10.90 -14.25 -4.44
CA ALA A 377 -11.60 -13.00 -4.72
C ALA A 377 -10.57 -11.89 -4.98
N ALA A 378 -10.30 -11.61 -6.25
CA ALA A 378 -9.32 -10.61 -6.68
C ALA A 378 -9.77 -9.18 -6.32
N GLY A 379 -8.85 -8.35 -5.82
CA GLY A 379 -9.09 -6.92 -5.52
C GLY A 379 -7.98 -6.00 -6.04
N ALA A 380 -8.22 -4.69 -6.02
CA ALA A 380 -7.31 -3.66 -6.52
C ALA A 380 -7.37 -2.36 -5.70
N TRP A 381 -6.25 -1.63 -5.64
CA TRP A 381 -6.17 -0.35 -4.94
C TRP A 381 -6.72 0.81 -5.79
N ASN A 382 -7.25 1.84 -5.11
CA ASN A 382 -7.62 3.13 -5.70
C ASN A 382 -6.41 3.89 -6.29
N ARG A 383 -5.22 3.70 -5.70
CA ARG A 383 -3.93 4.28 -6.10
C ARG A 383 -2.79 3.35 -5.70
N THR A 384 -1.71 3.31 -6.47
CA THR A 384 -0.46 2.55 -6.18
C THR A 384 0.62 3.37 -5.48
N VAL A 385 0.27 4.61 -5.11
CA VAL A 385 1.04 5.55 -4.29
C VAL A 385 0.11 6.04 -3.20
N ALA A 386 0.59 6.07 -1.95
CA ALA A 386 -0.23 6.27 -0.75
C ALA A 386 -1.55 5.45 -0.72
N PRO A 387 -1.50 4.11 -0.88
CA PRO A 387 -2.69 3.25 -0.92
C PRO A 387 -3.50 3.32 0.38
N ARG A 388 -4.80 3.62 0.27
CA ARG A 388 -5.75 3.75 1.41
C ARG A 388 -7.04 2.94 1.28
N TRP A 389 -7.41 2.57 0.05
CA TRP A 389 -8.63 1.83 -0.28
C TRP A 389 -8.32 0.64 -1.19
N TYR A 390 -8.55 -0.58 -0.71
CA TYR A 390 -8.50 -1.80 -1.51
C TYR A 390 -9.93 -2.29 -1.79
N PHE A 391 -10.28 -2.39 -3.07
CA PHE A 391 -11.61 -2.73 -3.54
C PHE A 391 -11.63 -4.12 -4.19
N LEU A 392 -12.56 -4.97 -3.75
CA LEU A 392 -12.79 -6.28 -4.33
C LEU A 392 -13.50 -6.16 -5.69
N SER A 393 -13.15 -7.06 -6.60
CA SER A 393 -13.71 -7.12 -7.96
C SER A 393 -15.01 -7.90 -8.06
N GLN A 394 -15.30 -8.71 -7.03
CA GLN A 394 -16.44 -9.60 -6.88
C GLN A 394 -17.31 -9.13 -5.70
N ARG A 395 -18.59 -9.53 -5.67
CA ARG A 395 -19.55 -9.15 -4.61
C ARG A 395 -19.85 -10.29 -3.63
N GLU A 396 -19.57 -11.51 -4.05
CA GLU A 396 -19.91 -12.79 -3.42
C GLU A 396 -18.68 -13.71 -3.45
N HIS A 397 -18.75 -14.86 -2.77
CA HIS A 397 -17.65 -15.84 -2.66
C HIS A 397 -16.35 -15.27 -2.04
N LEU A 398 -16.51 -14.33 -1.10
CA LEU A 398 -15.44 -13.55 -0.47
C LEU A 398 -14.82 -14.24 0.77
N GLN A 399 -14.93 -15.57 0.88
CA GLN A 399 -14.40 -16.37 2.00
C GLN A 399 -12.90 -16.67 1.91
N MET A 400 -12.27 -16.44 0.76
CA MET A 400 -10.82 -16.49 0.62
C MET A 400 -10.38 -15.51 -0.48
N THR A 401 -9.87 -14.36 -0.07
CA THR A 401 -9.41 -13.30 -0.98
C THR A 401 -8.03 -13.59 -1.56
N ASP A 402 -7.70 -12.92 -2.65
CA ASP A 402 -6.33 -12.86 -3.22
C ASP A 402 -5.25 -12.49 -2.20
N THR A 403 -5.66 -11.71 -1.20
CA THR A 403 -4.89 -11.07 -0.15
C THR A 403 -4.72 -11.98 1.07
N GLU A 404 -5.72 -12.80 1.37
CA GLU A 404 -5.65 -13.94 2.28
C GLU A 404 -4.76 -15.06 1.70
N ILE A 405 -4.93 -15.45 0.43
CA ILE A 405 -4.10 -16.49 -0.22
C ILE A 405 -2.60 -16.16 -0.11
N ARG A 406 -2.19 -14.96 -0.53
CA ARG A 406 -0.78 -14.54 -0.45
C ARG A 406 -0.27 -14.52 1.00
N ALA A 407 -1.06 -13.98 1.93
CA ALA A 407 -0.70 -13.92 3.34
C ALA A 407 -0.65 -15.30 4.03
N GLY A 408 -1.46 -16.26 3.58
CA GLY A 408 -1.41 -17.63 4.05
C GLY A 408 -0.15 -18.35 3.60
N ILE A 409 0.26 -18.19 2.33
CA ILE A 409 1.53 -18.73 1.81
C ILE A 409 2.71 -18.06 2.50
N ASP A 410 2.76 -16.72 2.51
CA ASP A 410 3.85 -15.95 3.13
C ASP A 410 3.94 -16.23 4.64
N GLY A 411 2.79 -16.23 5.33
CA GLY A 411 2.69 -16.53 6.75
C GLY A 411 3.18 -17.93 7.10
N LEU A 412 2.82 -18.96 6.32
CA LEU A 412 3.26 -20.34 6.54
C LEU A 412 4.74 -20.54 6.21
N LEU A 413 5.25 -19.87 5.17
CA LEU A 413 6.66 -19.88 4.77
C LEU A 413 7.56 -19.19 5.79
N LEU A 414 7.10 -18.09 6.40
CA LEU A 414 7.76 -17.49 7.55
C LEU A 414 7.64 -18.41 8.77
N ALA A 415 6.46 -18.97 9.06
CA ALA A 415 6.21 -19.85 10.21
C ALA A 415 7.06 -21.13 10.23
N THR A 416 7.41 -21.67 9.06
CA THR A 416 8.24 -22.88 8.93
C THR A 416 9.72 -22.61 9.13
N ASN A 417 10.22 -21.41 8.76
CA ASN A 417 11.65 -21.09 8.78
C ASN A 417 12.09 -20.21 9.97
N ILE A 418 11.18 -19.48 10.61
CA ILE A 418 11.51 -18.46 11.64
C ILE A 418 12.32 -19.00 12.83
N ALA A 419 12.09 -20.26 13.23
CA ALA A 419 12.84 -20.90 14.31
C ALA A 419 14.33 -21.10 13.96
N GLU A 420 14.64 -21.44 12.70
CA GLU A 420 16.04 -21.57 12.24
C GLU A 420 16.70 -20.19 12.08
N TRP A 421 15.97 -19.22 11.52
CA TRP A 421 16.45 -17.85 11.38
C TRP A 421 16.80 -17.21 12.72
N ARG A 422 16.01 -17.47 13.75
CA ARG A 422 16.30 -17.04 15.12
C ARG A 422 17.55 -17.71 15.71
N SER A 423 17.84 -18.98 15.39
CA SER A 423 19.06 -19.65 15.86
C SER A 423 20.32 -19.21 15.10
N ARG A 424 20.17 -18.77 13.84
CA ARG A 424 21.24 -18.11 13.06
C ARG A 424 21.52 -16.69 13.55
N ALA A 425 20.51 -15.97 14.02
CA ALA A 425 20.61 -14.58 14.48
C ALA A 425 19.79 -14.33 15.76
N ASN A 426 20.41 -14.54 16.92
CA ASN A 426 19.75 -14.49 18.24
C ASN A 426 19.02 -13.16 18.55
N ASN A 427 19.43 -12.05 17.94
CA ASN A 427 18.88 -10.70 18.16
C ASN A 427 17.97 -10.23 17.00
N LEU A 428 17.47 -11.15 16.17
CA LEU A 428 16.62 -10.85 15.01
C LEU A 428 15.25 -10.26 15.43
N ARG A 429 14.97 -9.05 14.94
CA ARG A 429 13.74 -8.29 15.20
C ARG A 429 12.60 -8.62 14.23
N LEU A 430 11.35 -8.32 14.61
CA LEU A 430 10.17 -8.52 13.77
C LEU A 430 10.23 -7.65 12.51
N SER A 431 10.58 -6.37 12.66
CA SER A 431 10.73 -5.47 11.51
C SER A 431 11.77 -5.96 10.51
N GLN A 432 12.87 -6.55 11.00
CA GLN A 432 13.97 -7.06 10.17
C GLN A 432 13.57 -8.30 9.37
N VAL A 433 12.72 -9.18 9.92
CA VAL A 433 12.19 -10.35 9.18
C VAL A 433 11.30 -9.90 8.03
N LEU A 434 10.38 -8.98 8.29
CA LEU A 434 9.47 -8.43 7.27
C LEU A 434 10.24 -7.66 6.18
N ASP A 435 11.17 -6.79 6.58
CA ASP A 435 12.08 -6.03 5.71
C ASP A 435 12.94 -6.93 4.80
N MET A 436 13.47 -8.04 5.33
CA MET A 436 14.18 -9.02 4.50
C MET A 436 13.25 -9.76 3.53
N TYR A 437 12.07 -10.21 3.97
CA TYR A 437 11.17 -11.03 3.15
C TYR A 437 10.41 -10.26 2.07
N TYR A 438 10.03 -9.01 2.36
CA TYR A 438 9.40 -8.06 1.43
C TYR A 438 10.43 -7.10 0.80
N SER A 439 11.66 -7.58 0.59
CA SER A 439 12.65 -6.93 -0.28
C SER A 439 13.20 -7.92 -1.31
N HIS A 440 13.86 -7.39 -2.34
CA HIS A 440 14.55 -8.21 -3.35
C HIS A 440 15.61 -9.16 -2.76
N ARG A 441 16.07 -8.90 -1.53
CA ARG A 441 17.18 -9.63 -0.89
C ARG A 441 16.78 -11.01 -0.38
N GLY A 442 15.57 -11.16 0.15
CA GLY A 442 15.15 -12.33 0.89
C GLY A 442 15.84 -12.51 2.24
N VAL A 443 15.42 -13.55 2.96
CA VAL A 443 15.80 -13.80 4.36
C VAL A 443 17.08 -14.64 4.45
N PHE A 444 18.20 -13.95 4.69
CA PHE A 444 19.59 -14.47 4.63
C PHE A 444 20.06 -14.97 3.25
N ASN A 445 19.16 -15.38 2.37
CA ASN A 445 19.42 -15.69 0.96
C ASN A 445 18.29 -15.14 0.07
N ASP A 446 18.53 -15.18 -1.23
CA ASP A 446 17.61 -14.77 -2.29
C ASP A 446 16.51 -15.80 -2.61
N THR A 447 16.57 -16.99 -2.01
CA THR A 447 15.59 -18.06 -2.26
C THR A 447 14.30 -17.85 -1.47
N VAL A 448 14.33 -17.25 -0.27
CA VAL A 448 13.12 -17.02 0.55
C VAL A 448 12.76 -15.54 0.58
N ARG A 449 11.91 -15.15 -0.37
CA ARG A 449 11.35 -13.80 -0.55
C ARG A 449 9.95 -13.88 -1.16
N SER A 450 9.13 -12.89 -0.86
CA SER A 450 7.71 -12.78 -1.31
C SER A 450 7.47 -13.03 -2.80
N CYS A 451 8.36 -12.57 -3.69
CA CYS A 451 8.24 -12.79 -5.14
C CYS A 451 8.46 -14.25 -5.60
N ASN A 452 9.00 -15.13 -4.75
CA ASN A 452 9.11 -16.57 -5.02
C ASN A 452 7.90 -17.38 -4.49
N ARG A 453 6.88 -16.75 -3.87
CA ARG A 453 5.83 -17.46 -3.10
C ARG A 453 5.08 -18.53 -3.89
N ARG A 454 4.83 -18.29 -5.18
CA ARG A 454 4.11 -19.20 -6.09
C ARG A 454 4.85 -20.52 -6.26
N ASP A 455 6.17 -20.44 -6.42
CA ASP A 455 7.02 -21.58 -6.71
C ASP A 455 7.39 -22.34 -5.42
N LEU A 456 7.41 -21.63 -4.29
CA LEU A 456 7.58 -22.20 -2.94
C LEU A 456 6.31 -22.86 -2.38
N PHE A 457 5.11 -22.54 -2.91
CA PHE A 457 3.82 -23.05 -2.42
C PHE A 457 3.80 -24.57 -2.27
N THR A 458 4.19 -25.33 -3.30
CA THR A 458 4.18 -26.80 -3.27
C THR A 458 5.19 -27.41 -2.30
N THR A 459 6.19 -26.63 -1.89
CA THR A 459 7.21 -27.04 -0.91
C THR A 459 6.75 -26.78 0.52
N VAL A 460 6.10 -25.63 0.76
CA VAL A 460 5.64 -25.22 2.11
C VAL A 460 4.27 -25.82 2.48
N ALA A 461 3.40 -26.05 1.50
CA ALA A 461 2.04 -26.57 1.69
C ALA A 461 1.78 -27.89 0.91
N PRO A 462 2.37 -29.04 1.31
CA PRO A 462 2.08 -30.33 0.70
C PRO A 462 0.58 -30.67 0.75
N MET A 463 0.01 -31.07 -0.39
CA MET A 463 -1.44 -31.17 -0.58
C MET A 463 -2.15 -32.08 0.43
N GLN A 464 -1.53 -33.21 0.79
CA GLN A 464 -2.08 -34.11 1.82
C GLN A 464 -2.19 -33.40 3.19
N GLN A 465 -1.14 -32.70 3.62
CA GLN A 465 -1.16 -32.01 4.91
C GLN A 465 -2.13 -30.82 4.90
N LEU A 466 -2.24 -30.11 3.77
CA LEU A 466 -3.21 -29.03 3.58
C LEU A 466 -4.65 -29.54 3.73
N ARG A 467 -4.98 -30.70 3.13
CA ARG A 467 -6.28 -31.37 3.29
C ARG A 467 -6.53 -31.80 4.73
N GLU A 468 -5.62 -32.55 5.33
CA GLU A 468 -5.74 -33.04 6.71
C GLU A 468 -5.94 -31.90 7.73
N GLN A 469 -5.20 -30.80 7.60
CA GLN A 469 -5.34 -29.63 8.48
C GLN A 469 -6.60 -28.82 8.21
N THR A 470 -7.02 -28.68 6.96
CA THR A 470 -8.27 -27.98 6.60
C THR A 470 -9.48 -28.75 7.11
N VAL A 471 -9.55 -30.07 6.92
CA VAL A 471 -10.59 -30.93 7.53
C VAL A 471 -10.59 -30.79 9.05
N ALA A 472 -9.43 -30.93 9.71
CA ALA A 472 -9.34 -30.85 11.16
C ALA A 472 -9.84 -29.49 11.69
N PHE A 473 -9.45 -28.37 11.08
CA PHE A 473 -9.89 -27.04 11.52
C PHE A 473 -11.36 -26.76 11.18
N SER A 474 -11.88 -27.20 10.02
CA SER A 474 -13.32 -27.13 9.70
C SER A 474 -14.18 -27.83 10.76
N THR A 475 -13.75 -28.96 11.31
CA THR A 475 -14.51 -29.63 12.39
C THR A 475 -14.50 -28.91 13.74
N VAL A 476 -13.55 -27.98 13.97
CA VAL A 476 -13.59 -27.06 15.11
C VAL A 476 -14.56 -25.91 14.80
N LEU A 477 -14.42 -25.29 13.63
CA LEU A 477 -15.16 -24.08 13.24
C LEU A 477 -16.67 -24.34 13.08
N ASP A 478 -17.07 -25.52 12.57
CA ASP A 478 -18.46 -26.00 12.50
C ASP A 478 -19.19 -26.03 13.86
N LYS A 479 -18.47 -26.16 14.99
CA LYS A 479 -19.05 -26.14 16.35
C LYS A 479 -19.11 -24.76 16.98
N GLU A 480 -18.45 -23.78 16.38
CA GLU A 480 -18.30 -22.41 16.92
C GLU A 480 -19.08 -21.36 16.10
N MET A 481 -19.35 -21.67 14.83
CA MET A 481 -20.01 -20.80 13.86
C MET A 481 -21.53 -20.99 13.85
N GLN A 482 -22.27 -19.89 13.83
CA GLN A 482 -23.73 -19.90 13.77
C GLN A 482 -24.19 -19.96 12.31
N MET A 483 -24.23 -21.17 11.74
CA MET A 483 -24.71 -21.41 10.38
C MET A 483 -26.24 -21.58 10.33
N PRO A 484 -26.93 -21.14 9.26
CA PRO A 484 -28.37 -21.34 9.08
C PRO A 484 -28.74 -22.76 8.60
N PHE A 485 -27.74 -23.64 8.41
CA PHE A 485 -27.86 -25.02 7.97
C PHE A 485 -26.94 -25.92 8.80
N THR A 486 -27.08 -27.24 8.68
CA THR A 486 -26.23 -28.24 9.34
C THR A 486 -25.51 -29.11 8.32
N ILE A 487 -24.23 -29.39 8.55
CA ILE A 487 -23.37 -30.19 7.67
C ILE A 487 -23.09 -31.56 8.32
N SER A 488 -22.98 -32.63 7.52
CA SER A 488 -22.52 -33.93 8.00
C SER A 488 -20.98 -34.00 8.04
N GLN A 489 -20.42 -34.81 8.95
CA GLN A 489 -18.96 -34.96 9.07
C GLN A 489 -18.29 -35.49 7.78
N GLU A 490 -19.02 -36.28 7.00
CA GLU A 490 -18.57 -36.79 5.69
C GLU A 490 -18.57 -35.68 4.62
N ALA A 491 -19.60 -34.82 4.61
CA ALA A 491 -19.65 -33.68 3.71
C ALA A 491 -18.55 -32.64 4.01
N ILE A 492 -18.19 -32.41 5.29
CA ILE A 492 -17.04 -31.55 5.66
C ILE A 492 -15.74 -32.05 5.02
N ILE A 493 -15.50 -33.36 4.97
CA ILE A 493 -14.29 -33.93 4.35
C ILE A 493 -14.29 -33.61 2.85
N ASN A 494 -15.38 -33.93 2.15
CA ASN A 494 -15.52 -33.70 0.71
C ASN A 494 -15.41 -32.20 0.35
N PHE A 495 -16.00 -31.31 1.15
CA PHE A 495 -15.94 -29.86 0.93
C PHE A 495 -14.54 -29.29 1.17
N SER A 496 -13.81 -29.79 2.17
CA SER A 496 -12.41 -29.40 2.39
C SER A 496 -11.47 -29.92 1.31
N ASP A 497 -11.66 -31.15 0.81
CA ASP A 497 -10.94 -31.63 -0.37
C ASP A 497 -11.18 -30.70 -1.57
N GLN A 498 -12.45 -30.38 -1.89
CA GLN A 498 -12.80 -29.46 -2.98
C GLN A 498 -12.22 -28.05 -2.80
N ALA A 499 -12.23 -27.50 -1.58
CA ALA A 499 -11.63 -26.19 -1.30
C ALA A 499 -10.10 -26.20 -1.49
N THR A 500 -9.40 -27.26 -1.05
CA THR A 500 -7.95 -27.38 -1.27
C THR A 500 -7.60 -27.55 -2.74
N ASP A 501 -8.39 -28.32 -3.50
CA ASP A 501 -8.16 -28.50 -4.94
C ASP A 501 -8.48 -27.23 -5.73
N ALA A 502 -9.49 -26.45 -5.32
CA ALA A 502 -9.74 -25.13 -5.90
C ALA A 502 -8.51 -24.21 -5.72
N LEU A 503 -7.92 -24.16 -4.52
CA LEU A 503 -6.70 -23.38 -4.25
C LEU A 503 -5.49 -23.90 -5.03
N ALA A 504 -5.31 -25.22 -5.10
CA ALA A 504 -4.22 -25.88 -5.83
C ALA A 504 -4.21 -25.48 -7.32
N ASN A 505 -5.39 -25.35 -7.91
CA ASN A 505 -5.56 -24.92 -9.31
C ASN A 505 -5.49 -23.39 -9.47
N TYR A 506 -5.94 -22.61 -8.47
CA TYR A 506 -5.95 -21.15 -8.53
C TYR A 506 -4.54 -20.53 -8.53
N ILE A 507 -3.67 -20.96 -7.61
CA ILE A 507 -2.33 -20.38 -7.41
C ILE A 507 -1.47 -20.36 -8.69
N PRO A 508 -1.34 -21.44 -9.48
CA PRO A 508 -0.54 -21.40 -10.71
C PRO A 508 -1.24 -20.71 -11.90
N SER A 509 -2.56 -20.54 -11.89
CA SER A 509 -3.34 -20.10 -13.06
C SER A 509 -3.88 -18.67 -13.00
N ALA A 510 -4.15 -18.16 -11.79
CA ALA A 510 -4.84 -16.89 -11.56
C ALA A 510 -4.09 -15.94 -10.60
N LEU A 511 -3.23 -16.45 -9.71
CA LEU A 511 -2.44 -15.62 -8.80
C LEU A 511 -1.29 -14.92 -9.56
N ASN A 512 -1.64 -13.81 -10.19
CA ASN A 512 -0.79 -13.04 -11.08
C ASN A 512 0.13 -12.08 -10.30
N ASP A 513 1.17 -12.64 -9.69
CA ASP A 513 2.22 -11.94 -8.95
C ASP A 513 3.43 -11.62 -9.84
N LEU A 514 4.02 -10.44 -9.67
CA LEU A 514 5.21 -10.03 -10.43
C LEU A 514 6.44 -10.84 -10.03
N SER A 515 7.21 -11.31 -11.02
CA SER A 515 8.44 -12.07 -10.77
C SER A 515 9.55 -11.21 -10.16
N CYS A 516 10.51 -11.87 -9.50
CA CYS A 516 11.67 -11.20 -8.92
C CYS A 516 12.57 -10.54 -9.98
N GLU A 517 12.60 -11.07 -11.20
CA GLU A 517 13.35 -10.51 -12.34
C GLU A 517 12.64 -9.28 -12.93
N ALA A 518 11.33 -9.37 -13.16
CA ALA A 518 10.51 -8.26 -13.66
C ALA A 518 10.46 -7.05 -12.70
N THR A 519 10.87 -7.23 -11.45
CA THR A 519 10.94 -6.19 -10.42
C THR A 519 12.37 -5.81 -10.03
N ALA A 520 13.41 -6.38 -10.66
CA ALA A 520 14.80 -6.12 -10.28
C ALA A 520 15.18 -4.64 -10.46
N ILE A 521 15.72 -4.01 -9.40
CA ILE A 521 16.15 -2.60 -9.38
C ILE A 521 17.20 -2.33 -10.47
N VAL A 522 18.10 -3.30 -10.71
CA VAL A 522 19.05 -3.33 -11.81
C VAL A 522 19.00 -4.72 -12.43
N MET A 523 18.78 -4.78 -13.75
CA MET A 523 18.71 -6.05 -14.48
C MET A 523 20.06 -6.77 -14.45
N ASN A 524 20.06 -8.04 -14.04
CA ASN A 524 21.24 -8.91 -13.90
C ASN A 524 22.28 -8.51 -12.82
N ASP A 525 21.97 -7.58 -11.92
CA ASP A 525 22.84 -7.26 -10.77
C ASP A 525 22.31 -7.90 -9.48
N PRO A 526 23.04 -8.82 -8.83
CA PRO A 526 22.64 -9.38 -7.53
C PRO A 526 22.92 -8.44 -6.35
N THR A 527 23.58 -7.29 -6.55
CA THR A 527 23.90 -6.35 -5.47
C THR A 527 22.74 -5.40 -5.18
N ILE A 528 22.24 -5.48 -3.94
CA ILE A 528 21.06 -4.72 -3.50
C ILE A 528 21.51 -3.57 -2.60
N TRP A 529 21.48 -2.37 -3.16
CA TRP A 529 21.95 -1.13 -2.54
C TRP A 529 20.90 -0.59 -1.55
N ARG A 530 21.27 -0.41 -0.28
CA ARG A 530 20.45 0.29 0.72
C ARG A 530 20.84 1.75 0.82
N THR A 531 19.89 2.62 0.54
CA THR A 531 20.04 4.07 0.63
C THR A 531 20.29 4.49 2.08
N ALA A 532 21.40 5.18 2.31
CA ALA A 532 21.65 5.89 3.54
C ALA A 532 22.03 7.32 3.19
N SER A 533 21.03 8.19 3.13
CA SER A 533 21.20 9.60 2.81
C SER A 533 20.55 10.51 3.85
N ASP A 534 21.07 11.71 4.01
CA ASP A 534 20.35 12.84 4.59
C ASP A 534 19.74 13.61 3.39
N LEU A 535 18.43 13.47 3.19
CA LEU A 535 17.70 13.91 1.99
C LEU A 535 16.85 15.16 2.27
N TYR A 536 17.24 16.29 1.69
CA TYR A 536 16.54 17.56 1.80
C TYR A 536 15.66 17.76 0.55
N ILE A 537 14.33 17.65 0.71
CA ILE A 537 13.37 17.78 -0.38
C ILE A 537 12.78 19.19 -0.37
N PHE A 538 13.04 19.98 -1.40
CA PHE A 538 12.42 21.30 -1.59
C PHE A 538 11.22 21.16 -2.52
N ILE A 539 10.04 21.56 -2.04
CA ILE A 539 8.79 21.52 -2.80
C ILE A 539 8.42 22.95 -3.21
N ASP A 540 8.30 23.17 -4.51
CA ASP A 540 7.62 24.32 -5.10
C ASP A 540 6.09 24.15 -4.96
N ALA A 541 5.45 25.03 -4.18
CA ALA A 541 4.00 25.01 -3.95
C ALA A 541 3.16 25.45 -5.16
N ALA A 542 3.77 25.80 -6.30
CA ALA A 542 3.06 25.91 -7.57
C ALA A 542 2.56 24.54 -8.09
N TRP A 543 3.17 23.42 -7.66
CA TRP A 543 2.65 22.08 -7.95
C TRP A 543 1.34 21.83 -7.20
N PRO A 544 0.29 21.29 -7.83
CA PRO A 544 -0.91 20.86 -7.11
C PRO A 544 -0.58 19.87 -5.99
N HIS A 545 -1.11 20.12 -4.78
CA HIS A 545 -0.86 19.28 -3.59
C HIS A 545 -0.90 17.78 -3.87
N ARG A 546 -1.90 17.30 -4.62
CA ARG A 546 -2.08 15.88 -4.96
C ARG A 546 -0.86 15.27 -5.64
N ASP A 547 -0.20 16.03 -6.51
CA ASP A 547 0.89 15.54 -7.35
C ASP A 547 2.22 15.67 -6.60
N ALA A 548 2.46 16.78 -5.92
CA ALA A 548 3.59 16.93 -5.00
C ALA A 548 3.59 15.85 -3.89
N TYR A 549 2.42 15.61 -3.27
CA TYR A 549 2.21 14.55 -2.27
C TYR A 549 2.51 13.16 -2.87
N SER A 550 2.04 12.88 -4.08
CA SER A 550 2.27 11.59 -4.75
C SER A 550 3.74 11.39 -5.11
N VAL A 551 4.43 12.41 -5.61
CA VAL A 551 5.86 12.34 -5.94
C VAL A 551 6.70 12.07 -4.69
N VAL A 552 6.50 12.86 -3.62
CA VAL A 552 7.26 12.69 -2.38
C VAL A 552 6.91 11.37 -1.68
N SER A 553 5.62 10.98 -1.65
CA SER A 553 5.19 9.69 -1.11
C SER A 553 5.84 8.51 -1.84
N ASN A 554 5.93 8.55 -3.18
CA ASN A 554 6.53 7.45 -3.94
C ASN A 554 8.05 7.39 -3.76
N ILE A 555 8.73 8.53 -3.66
CA ILE A 555 10.16 8.59 -3.35
C ILE A 555 10.43 8.02 -1.95
N LEU A 556 9.71 8.48 -0.92
CA LEU A 556 9.92 8.01 0.46
C LEU A 556 9.58 6.52 0.65
N ASP A 557 8.53 6.00 0.00
CA ASP A 557 8.15 4.57 0.01
C ASP A 557 9.10 3.68 -0.84
N SER A 558 10.00 4.28 -1.64
CA SER A 558 10.98 3.55 -2.48
C SER A 558 12.44 3.69 -1.99
N LEU A 559 12.66 4.35 -0.85
CA LEU A 559 13.94 4.49 -0.17
C LEU A 559 13.85 3.79 1.20
N ASP A 560 14.94 3.21 1.72
CA ASP A 560 14.96 2.61 3.07
C ASP A 560 15.01 3.75 4.11
N VAL A 561 13.87 4.38 4.38
CA VAL A 561 13.72 5.41 5.40
C VAL A 561 13.78 4.77 6.80
N GLY A 562 14.60 5.34 7.67
CA GLY A 562 14.78 4.86 9.03
C GLY A 562 16.20 5.01 9.56
N ARG A 563 16.37 4.63 10.83
CA ARG A 563 17.59 4.81 11.64
C ARG A 563 18.90 4.48 10.92
N PHE A 564 18.98 3.32 10.26
CA PHE A 564 20.20 2.82 9.59
C PHE A 564 20.27 3.13 8.08
N GLY A 565 19.23 3.76 7.55
CA GLY A 565 19.08 4.15 6.16
C GLY A 565 18.97 5.66 6.01
N THR A 566 17.92 6.09 5.30
CA THR A 566 17.66 7.48 4.91
C THR A 566 16.89 8.24 5.99
N ASN A 567 17.30 9.49 6.22
CA ASN A 567 16.65 10.49 7.04
C ASN A 567 16.28 11.66 6.13
N TYR A 568 15.09 12.24 6.26
CA TYR A 568 14.61 13.25 5.31
C TYR A 568 14.10 14.51 6.02
N THR A 569 14.19 15.63 5.32
CA THR A 569 13.66 16.93 5.73
C THR A 569 12.91 17.52 4.54
N ILE A 570 11.72 18.08 4.73
CA ILE A 570 10.92 18.69 3.66
C ILE A 570 10.83 20.19 3.88
N LEU A 571 11.12 20.97 2.84
CA LEU A 571 11.21 22.42 2.88
C LEU A 571 10.44 23.04 1.69
N ASN A 572 10.05 24.31 1.80
CA ASN A 572 9.48 25.05 0.68
C ASN A 572 10.60 25.63 -0.23
N ALA A 573 10.39 25.59 -1.55
CA ALA A 573 11.40 26.00 -2.54
C ALA A 573 11.53 27.53 -2.75
N ARG A 574 10.66 28.35 -2.16
CA ARG A 574 10.67 29.82 -2.29
C ARG A 574 11.23 30.54 -1.07
N ASP A 575 10.92 30.13 0.15
CA ASP A 575 11.41 30.77 1.37
C ASP A 575 12.51 29.96 2.09
N GLY A 576 12.57 28.64 1.86
CA GLY A 576 13.46 27.73 2.58
C GLY A 576 12.95 27.33 3.97
N ASN A 577 11.70 27.63 4.32
CA ASN A 577 11.10 27.20 5.58
C ASN A 577 10.88 25.68 5.59
N VAL A 578 11.03 25.09 6.78
CA VAL A 578 10.87 23.65 7.02
C VAL A 578 9.38 23.32 7.17
N ILE A 579 8.87 22.47 6.28
CA ILE A 579 7.50 21.95 6.25
C ILE A 579 7.40 20.70 7.14
N VAL A 580 8.34 19.77 6.96
CA VAL A 580 8.51 18.58 7.82
C VAL A 580 9.95 18.58 8.31
N ASN A 581 10.12 18.52 9.63
CA ASN A 581 11.43 18.54 10.28
C ASN A 581 12.27 17.31 9.88
N SER A 582 13.55 17.28 10.25
CA SER A 582 14.41 16.14 9.91
C SER A 582 13.99 14.90 10.69
N THR A 583 13.36 13.93 10.02
CA THR A 583 12.87 12.70 10.66
C THR A 583 13.16 11.42 9.87
N GLN A 584 13.02 10.30 10.59
CA GLN A 584 13.31 8.93 10.17
C GLN A 584 12.05 8.05 10.15
N PHE A 585 10.87 8.65 10.27
CA PHE A 585 9.56 7.98 10.27
C PHE A 585 8.78 8.44 9.04
N LEU A 586 8.06 7.54 8.39
CA LEU A 586 7.23 7.84 7.23
C LEU A 586 5.91 8.48 7.65
N SER A 587 5.38 8.12 8.84
CA SER A 587 4.13 8.67 9.38
C SER A 587 4.15 10.20 9.49
N ASP A 588 5.27 10.79 9.91
CA ASP A 588 5.45 12.25 10.09
C ASP A 588 5.08 13.05 8.83
N PHE A 589 5.52 12.60 7.63
CA PHE A 589 5.17 13.25 6.36
C PHE A 589 3.66 13.18 6.09
N HIS A 590 3.06 12.00 6.22
CA HIS A 590 1.66 11.78 5.91
C HIS A 590 0.69 12.46 6.89
N MET A 591 1.14 12.74 8.12
CA MET A 591 0.38 13.49 9.14
C MET A 591 0.58 15.01 9.04
N THR A 592 1.78 15.47 8.66
CA THR A 592 2.11 16.91 8.65
C THR A 592 1.75 17.60 7.33
N TYR A 593 1.97 16.94 6.18
CA TYR A 593 1.78 17.56 4.87
C TYR A 593 0.35 17.39 4.37
N THR A 594 -0.52 18.32 4.76
CA THR A 594 -1.96 18.33 4.43
C THR A 594 -2.29 19.29 3.27
N PRO A 595 -3.47 19.15 2.61
CA PRO A 595 -3.92 20.07 1.56
C PRO A 595 -4.04 21.53 2.03
N GLU A 596 -4.40 21.74 3.29
CA GLU A 596 -4.61 23.06 3.90
C GLU A 596 -3.27 23.73 4.20
N LEU A 597 -2.30 22.97 4.75
CA LEU A 597 -0.94 23.46 4.93
C LEU A 597 -0.33 23.83 3.59
N HIS A 598 -0.46 22.98 2.57
CA HIS A 598 0.07 23.24 1.24
C HIS A 598 -0.47 24.54 0.63
N GLN A 599 -1.77 24.82 0.75
CA GLN A 599 -2.39 26.07 0.27
C GLN A 599 -1.89 27.34 0.99
N SER A 600 -1.27 27.20 2.17
CA SER A 600 -0.68 28.32 2.92
C SER A 600 0.78 28.65 2.54
N LEU A 601 1.44 27.78 1.76
CA LEU A 601 2.85 27.92 1.40
C LEU A 601 3.07 28.94 0.25
N PRO A 602 4.23 29.60 0.19
CA PRO A 602 4.55 30.50 -0.92
C PRO A 602 5.00 29.73 -2.17
N ASN A 603 4.31 29.95 -3.29
CA ASN A 603 4.54 29.26 -4.58
C ASN A 603 5.77 29.79 -5.33
N GLY A 604 6.51 28.92 -6.03
CA GLY A 604 7.65 29.24 -6.90
C GLY A 604 9.01 28.80 -6.34
N LEU A 605 10.08 29.19 -7.04
CA LEU A 605 11.48 28.86 -6.71
C LEU A 605 12.29 30.12 -6.35
N ASN A 606 13.11 30.03 -5.30
CA ASN A 606 14.16 31.01 -5.02
C ASN A 606 15.48 30.31 -4.65
N ILE A 607 16.37 30.15 -5.63
CA ILE A 607 17.65 29.47 -5.43
C ILE A 607 18.51 30.13 -4.32
N PRO A 608 18.60 31.47 -4.18
CA PRO A 608 19.34 32.08 -3.08
C PRO A 608 18.85 31.71 -1.67
N ASN A 609 17.53 31.66 -1.44
CA ASN A 609 16.95 31.21 -0.16
C ASN A 609 17.26 29.72 0.08
N VAL A 610 17.01 28.88 -0.92
CA VAL A 610 17.26 27.44 -0.86
C VAL A 610 18.73 27.10 -0.59
N PHE A 611 19.67 27.79 -1.25
CA PHE A 611 21.10 27.57 -1.06
C PHE A 611 21.59 28.09 0.30
N ARG A 612 21.09 29.25 0.78
CA ARG A 612 21.36 29.69 2.16
C ARG A 612 20.86 28.66 3.17
N ARG A 613 19.62 28.18 3.03
CA ARG A 613 19.06 27.17 3.93
C ARG A 613 19.84 25.85 3.88
N MET A 614 20.20 25.36 2.70
CA MET A 614 21.03 24.16 2.58
C MET A 614 22.35 24.27 3.33
N ARG A 615 23.01 25.44 3.26
CA ARG A 615 24.27 25.69 3.97
C ARG A 615 24.07 25.76 5.49
N GLU A 616 22.97 26.37 5.96
CA GLU A 616 22.58 26.35 7.38
C GLU A 616 22.40 24.89 7.88
N GLU A 617 21.62 24.08 7.16
CA GLU A 617 21.33 22.69 7.51
C GLU A 617 22.59 21.79 7.49
N THR A 618 23.42 21.86 6.43
CA THR A 618 24.66 21.06 6.37
C THR A 618 25.64 21.45 7.45
N ASN A 619 25.77 22.74 7.76
CA ASN A 619 26.73 23.22 8.76
C ASN A 619 26.25 22.89 10.19
N ASN A 620 24.95 22.96 10.46
CA ASN A 620 24.35 22.46 11.71
C ASN A 620 24.61 20.96 11.89
N LEU A 621 24.33 20.15 10.85
CA LEU A 621 24.55 18.70 10.85
C LEU A 621 26.02 18.34 11.07
N MET A 622 26.94 18.93 10.30
CA MET A 622 28.38 18.67 10.41
C MET A 622 28.99 19.20 11.72
N SER A 623 28.43 20.27 12.31
CA SER A 623 28.80 20.69 13.67
C SER A 623 28.35 19.67 14.73
N THR A 624 27.24 18.97 14.49
CA THR A 624 26.70 17.95 15.40
C THR A 624 27.48 16.64 15.28
N GLU A 625 27.85 16.22 14.07
CA GLU A 625 28.82 15.15 13.79
C GLU A 625 30.15 15.42 14.54
N ARG A 626 30.71 16.64 14.41
CA ARG A 626 31.95 17.07 15.09
C ARG A 626 31.84 17.07 16.62
N ARG A 627 30.72 17.56 17.18
CA ARG A 627 30.47 17.57 18.63
C ARG A 627 30.32 16.17 19.21
N THR A 628 29.58 15.29 18.52
CA THR A 628 29.35 13.90 18.97
C THR A 628 30.50 12.95 18.67
N ASN A 629 31.45 13.36 17.82
CA ASN A 629 32.50 12.49 17.23
C ASN A 629 31.91 11.28 16.48
N ASN A 630 30.65 11.36 16.03
CA ASN A 630 29.95 10.29 15.32
C ASN A 630 29.71 10.66 13.85
N LEU A 631 29.89 9.70 12.95
CA LEU A 631 29.68 9.85 11.51
C LEU A 631 28.61 8.85 11.06
N SER A 632 27.42 9.33 10.72
CA SER A 632 26.32 8.47 10.26
C SER A 632 26.57 7.77 8.91
N GLY A 633 27.67 8.09 8.21
CA GLY A 633 28.04 7.54 6.91
C GLY A 633 27.09 7.90 5.75
N ARG A 634 26.09 8.76 5.99
CA ARG A 634 25.07 9.13 5.00
C ARG A 634 25.59 10.12 3.96
N SER A 635 25.19 9.93 2.71
CA SER A 635 25.36 10.90 1.62
C SER A 635 24.37 12.06 1.76
N LYS A 636 24.79 13.29 1.45
CA LYS A 636 23.96 14.48 1.64
C LYS A 636 23.37 14.90 0.30
N LEU A 637 22.05 14.88 0.16
CA LEU A 637 21.35 15.06 -1.11
C LEU A 637 20.27 16.14 -0.99
N ALA A 638 20.25 17.10 -1.90
CA ALA A 638 19.21 18.12 -2.00
C ALA A 638 18.40 17.89 -3.28
N LEU A 639 17.13 17.51 -3.15
CA LEU A 639 16.21 17.27 -4.26
C LEU A 639 15.27 18.47 -4.43
N MET A 640 15.32 19.10 -5.59
CA MET A 640 14.52 20.27 -5.96
C MET A 640 13.33 19.82 -6.82
N ILE A 641 12.11 19.85 -6.27
CA ILE A 641 10.87 19.59 -7.00
C ILE A 641 10.29 20.93 -7.44
N VAL A 642 10.43 21.28 -8.72
CA VAL A 642 10.13 22.61 -9.28
C VAL A 642 9.08 22.52 -10.37
N HIS A 643 8.15 23.48 -10.44
CA HIS A 643 7.16 23.54 -11.52
C HIS A 643 7.80 24.16 -12.79
N THR A 644 7.16 25.15 -13.41
CA THR A 644 7.60 25.79 -14.67
C THR A 644 8.46 27.05 -14.47
N ASP A 645 8.78 27.38 -13.21
CA ASP A 645 9.50 28.60 -12.83
C ASP A 645 10.87 28.78 -13.53
N ARG A 646 11.16 30.02 -13.91
CA ARG A 646 12.38 30.44 -14.62
C ARG A 646 13.39 31.03 -13.64
N VAL A 647 14.65 30.61 -13.74
CA VAL A 647 15.76 31.16 -12.95
C VAL A 647 16.25 32.47 -13.57
N SER A 648 16.45 33.52 -12.76
CA SER A 648 17.00 34.78 -13.27
C SER A 648 18.53 34.71 -13.48
N GLU A 649 19.09 35.63 -14.25
CA GLU A 649 20.54 35.74 -14.42
C GLU A 649 21.25 36.13 -13.11
N GLY A 650 20.59 36.94 -12.26
CA GLY A 650 21.10 37.29 -10.93
C GLY A 650 21.18 36.06 -10.01
N ASP A 651 20.10 35.26 -9.95
CA ASP A 651 20.08 34.01 -9.19
C ASP A 651 21.10 33.00 -9.73
N THR A 652 21.27 32.93 -11.05
CA THR A 652 22.24 32.06 -11.72
C THR A 652 23.67 32.41 -11.28
N ASN A 653 24.03 33.70 -11.27
CA ASN A 653 25.34 34.16 -10.84
C ASN A 653 25.58 33.92 -9.34
N PHE A 654 24.57 34.17 -8.50
CA PHE A 654 24.62 33.86 -7.06
C PHE A 654 24.83 32.36 -6.81
N ALA A 655 24.07 31.51 -7.53
CA ALA A 655 24.10 30.06 -7.39
C ALA A 655 25.46 29.47 -7.81
N ILE A 656 26.04 29.93 -8.92
CA ILE A 656 27.36 29.47 -9.39
C ILE A 656 28.47 29.76 -8.34
N GLN A 657 28.44 30.93 -7.71
CA GLN A 657 29.38 31.28 -6.64
C GLN A 657 29.18 30.38 -5.40
N HIS A 658 27.93 30.16 -4.98
CA HIS A 658 27.64 29.31 -3.82
C HIS A 658 27.91 27.82 -4.08
N LEU A 659 27.82 27.35 -5.33
CA LEU A 659 28.23 25.98 -5.70
C LEU A 659 29.74 25.76 -5.64
N GLN A 660 30.56 26.81 -5.75
CA GLN A 660 32.00 26.71 -5.43
C GLN A 660 32.20 26.51 -3.93
N ILE A 661 31.55 27.33 -3.09
CA ILE A 661 31.57 27.19 -1.63
C ILE A 661 31.10 25.79 -1.20
N PHE A 662 30.01 25.26 -1.76
CA PHE A 662 29.55 23.90 -1.46
C PHE A 662 30.54 22.80 -1.89
N ARG A 663 31.33 23.01 -2.95
CA ARG A 663 32.37 22.05 -3.38
C ARG A 663 33.57 22.05 -2.44
N GLU A 664 33.80 23.14 -1.71
CA GLU A 664 34.86 23.29 -0.71
C GLU A 664 34.40 22.83 0.69
N GLU A 665 33.26 23.34 1.18
CA GLU A 665 32.73 23.02 2.52
C GLU A 665 32.12 21.60 2.59
N VAL A 666 31.34 21.19 1.58
CA VAL A 666 30.54 19.94 1.62
C VAL A 666 30.68 19.17 0.29
N PRO A 667 31.88 18.63 -0.04
CA PRO A 667 32.15 17.96 -1.32
C PRO A 667 31.29 16.71 -1.56
N ASP A 668 30.69 16.13 -0.52
CA ASP A 668 29.71 15.04 -0.63
C ASP A 668 28.29 15.48 -1.01
N LEU A 669 27.95 16.78 -0.94
CA LEU A 669 26.63 17.28 -1.32
C LEU A 669 26.35 17.10 -2.83
N ARG A 670 25.13 16.66 -3.15
CA ARG A 670 24.54 16.67 -4.51
C ARG A 670 23.29 17.52 -4.55
N PHE A 671 23.10 18.19 -5.68
CA PHE A 671 21.82 18.79 -6.05
C PHE A 671 21.22 17.95 -7.16
N LEU A 672 19.98 17.50 -6.97
CA LEU A 672 19.16 16.79 -7.96
C LEU A 672 17.96 17.67 -8.28
N TYR A 673 17.60 17.81 -9.56
CA TYR A 673 16.46 18.62 -10.00
C TYR A 673 15.42 17.74 -10.67
N LEU A 674 14.17 17.87 -10.23
CA LEU A 674 12.99 17.20 -10.75
C LEU A 674 11.98 18.28 -11.16
N ALA A 675 11.89 18.56 -12.45
CA ALA A 675 11.33 19.81 -12.96
C ALA A 675 10.30 19.65 -14.08
N ALA A 676 9.23 20.45 -14.06
CA ALA A 676 8.31 20.57 -15.19
C ALA A 676 8.86 21.49 -16.29
N GLY A 677 8.36 21.32 -17.53
CA GLY A 677 8.84 22.03 -18.71
C GLY A 677 10.18 21.48 -19.21
N ASP A 678 11.09 22.36 -19.67
CA ASP A 678 12.46 21.99 -20.01
C ASP A 678 13.32 21.84 -18.73
N PRO A 679 13.85 20.64 -18.42
CA PRO A 679 14.74 20.45 -17.28
C PRO A 679 16.13 21.07 -17.50
N GLY A 680 16.55 21.24 -18.77
CA GLY A 680 17.88 21.69 -19.17
C GLY A 680 18.32 23.03 -18.56
N ARG A 681 17.35 23.86 -18.17
CA ARG A 681 17.56 25.11 -17.41
C ARG A 681 18.31 24.94 -16.09
N PHE A 682 18.34 23.73 -15.51
CA PHE A 682 19.05 23.43 -14.26
C PHE A 682 20.45 22.80 -14.43
N ASN A 683 20.88 22.48 -15.67
CA ASN A 683 22.18 21.84 -15.95
C ASN A 683 23.37 22.58 -15.32
N ARG A 684 23.31 23.91 -15.23
CA ARG A 684 24.39 24.74 -14.66
C ARG A 684 24.57 24.61 -13.14
N PHE A 685 23.63 23.97 -12.44
CA PHE A 685 23.63 23.89 -10.97
C PHE A 685 23.97 22.50 -10.41
N VAL A 686 24.07 21.49 -11.26
CA VAL A 686 24.36 20.10 -10.87
C VAL A 686 25.84 19.73 -11.01
N ARG A 687 26.20 18.44 -10.88
CA ARG A 687 27.52 17.92 -11.25
C ARG A 687 27.48 17.19 -12.58
N ASP A 688 26.50 16.30 -12.77
CA ASP A 688 26.31 15.53 -14.00
C ASP A 688 24.99 15.89 -14.68
N GLU A 689 25.05 16.73 -15.71
CA GLU A 689 23.88 17.20 -16.48
C GLU A 689 22.95 16.07 -16.97
N ARG A 690 23.51 14.89 -17.26
CA ARG A 690 22.77 13.72 -17.75
C ARG A 690 22.22 12.78 -16.66
N ARG A 691 22.56 13.02 -15.39
CA ARG A 691 22.27 12.11 -14.27
C ARG A 691 21.61 12.79 -13.07
N ASP A 692 21.75 14.11 -12.94
CA ASP A 692 21.27 14.86 -11.78
C ASP A 692 20.01 15.70 -12.08
N VAL A 693 19.53 15.70 -13.34
CA VAL A 693 18.41 16.52 -13.82
C VAL A 693 17.36 15.63 -14.49
N PHE A 694 16.10 15.77 -14.09
CA PHE A 694 14.99 14.89 -14.46
C PHE A 694 13.72 15.67 -14.83
N PRO A 695 12.99 15.25 -15.88
CA PRO A 695 11.66 15.80 -16.18
C PRO A 695 10.61 15.24 -15.22
N LEU A 696 9.74 16.11 -14.73
CA LEU A 696 8.48 15.75 -14.07
C LEU A 696 7.31 16.27 -14.91
N ARG A 697 6.30 15.44 -15.15
CA ARG A 697 5.05 15.84 -15.81
C ARG A 697 3.92 15.86 -14.79
N GLU A 698 2.96 16.76 -14.99
CA GLU A 698 1.70 16.77 -14.25
C GLU A 698 0.99 15.41 -14.42
N LEU A 699 0.41 14.91 -13.33
CA LEU A 699 -0.16 13.58 -13.30
C LEU A 699 -1.60 13.67 -13.79
N GLU A 700 -1.90 13.16 -14.97
CA GLU A 700 -3.29 13.18 -15.45
C GLU A 700 -4.21 12.37 -14.53
N SER A 701 -5.41 12.93 -14.28
CA SER A 701 -6.42 12.32 -13.41
C SER A 701 -6.95 11.02 -14.01
N GLY A 702 -6.49 9.89 -13.48
CA GLY A 702 -6.77 8.55 -14.03
C GLY A 702 -5.64 7.97 -14.88
N SER A 703 -4.44 8.57 -14.87
CA SER A 703 -3.27 7.96 -15.49
C SER A 703 -2.89 6.62 -14.81
N ILE A 704 -2.35 5.70 -15.61
CA ILE A 704 -2.17 4.29 -15.25
C ILE A 704 -1.12 4.14 -14.12
N VAL A 705 -1.33 3.13 -13.26
CA VAL A 705 -0.45 2.57 -12.21
C VAL A 705 1.03 2.98 -12.24
N ASP A 706 1.66 2.88 -13.41
CA ASP A 706 3.10 3.01 -13.60
C ASP A 706 3.59 4.42 -13.96
N THR A 707 2.71 5.37 -14.31
CA THR A 707 3.16 6.71 -14.79
C THR A 707 4.02 7.46 -13.77
N VAL A 708 3.65 7.39 -12.49
CA VAL A 708 4.44 7.97 -11.38
C VAL A 708 5.73 7.17 -11.16
N ARG A 709 5.61 5.83 -11.07
CA ARG A 709 6.75 4.96 -10.77
C ARG A 709 7.82 5.01 -11.86
N VAL A 710 7.44 5.02 -13.14
CA VAL A 710 8.34 5.12 -14.29
C VAL A 710 9.00 6.50 -14.38
N GLN A 711 8.29 7.60 -14.11
CA GLN A 711 8.90 8.94 -14.08
C GLN A 711 9.90 9.11 -12.93
N LEU A 712 9.67 8.48 -11.78
CA LEU A 712 10.49 8.64 -10.59
C LEU A 712 11.59 7.57 -10.43
N SER A 713 11.49 6.42 -11.11
CA SER A 713 12.51 5.37 -11.09
C SER A 713 13.93 5.87 -11.39
N PRO A 714 14.17 6.75 -12.39
CA PRO A 714 15.49 7.34 -12.62
C PRO A 714 16.01 8.15 -11.43
N VAL A 715 15.15 8.91 -10.75
CA VAL A 715 15.49 9.73 -9.57
C VAL A 715 15.82 8.83 -8.37
N ILE A 716 14.96 7.85 -8.11
CA ILE A 716 15.10 6.89 -7.01
C ILE A 716 16.38 6.07 -7.21
N HIS A 717 16.63 5.58 -8.42
CA HIS A 717 17.85 4.84 -8.73
C HIS A 717 19.11 5.71 -8.64
N ARG A 718 19.05 6.98 -9.07
CA ARG A 718 20.14 7.94 -8.91
C ARG A 718 20.51 8.21 -7.45
N ILE A 719 19.51 8.24 -6.56
CA ILE A 719 19.68 8.34 -5.11
C ILE A 719 20.27 7.03 -4.53
N GLN A 720 19.82 5.86 -5.00
CA GLN A 720 20.36 4.55 -4.61
C GLN A 720 21.83 4.35 -5.03
N GLN A 721 22.27 5.00 -6.12
CA GLN A 721 23.66 4.95 -6.61
C GLN A 721 24.65 5.84 -5.82
N GLU A 722 24.22 6.80 -4.99
CA GLU A 722 25.17 7.68 -4.29
C GLU A 722 25.90 6.92 -3.16
N PRO A 723 27.25 6.93 -3.15
CA PRO A 723 28.03 6.17 -2.19
C PRO A 723 27.97 6.80 -0.78
N ARG A 724 28.04 5.93 0.23
CA ARG A 724 28.15 6.34 1.64
C ARG A 724 29.37 7.24 1.87
N ARG A 725 29.19 8.26 2.71
CA ARG A 725 30.17 9.32 2.99
C ARG A 725 31.32 8.80 3.85
N ILE A 726 32.55 8.96 3.35
CA ILE A 726 33.80 8.66 4.07
C ILE A 726 34.55 9.98 4.31
N VAL A 727 34.24 10.66 5.43
CA VAL A 727 34.85 11.92 5.86
C VAL A 727 35.13 11.83 7.36
N ASN A 728 36.24 12.40 7.85
CA ASN A 728 36.53 12.43 9.28
C ASN A 728 35.55 13.41 9.98
N PRO A 729 34.72 12.96 10.94
CA PRO A 729 33.71 13.81 11.59
C PRO A 729 34.32 15.02 12.33
N ARG A 730 35.61 14.97 12.69
CA ARG A 730 36.30 16.10 13.33
C ARG A 730 36.59 17.29 12.41
N CYS A 731 36.48 17.15 11.08
CA CYS A 731 36.71 18.26 10.15
C CYS A 731 35.73 19.42 10.36
N GLY A 732 34.48 19.16 10.77
CA GLY A 732 33.42 20.17 10.71
C GLY A 732 33.12 20.61 9.26
N HIS A 733 32.52 21.80 9.11
CA HIS A 733 32.31 22.45 7.80
C HIS A 733 33.48 23.34 7.39
N ASP A 734 34.26 23.75 8.39
CA ASP A 734 35.43 24.62 8.35
C ASP A 734 36.73 23.89 8.00
N TRP A 735 36.73 22.55 8.01
CA TRP A 735 37.87 21.65 7.77
C TRP A 735 39.06 21.81 8.74
N VAL A 736 38.94 22.64 9.78
CA VAL A 736 39.97 22.87 10.80
C VAL A 736 39.91 21.80 11.88
N GLN A 737 40.98 20.99 12.00
CA GLN A 737 41.15 20.03 13.10
C GLN A 737 42.20 20.50 14.11
N GLU A 738 41.81 20.57 15.38
CA GLU A 738 42.72 20.85 16.50
C GLU A 738 43.41 19.59 17.04
N ASN A 739 42.76 18.42 16.92
CA ASN A 739 43.19 17.18 17.56
C ASN A 739 43.06 15.95 16.64
N TRP A 740 44.21 15.47 16.16
CA TRP A 740 44.35 14.23 15.39
C TRP A 740 43.95 13.01 16.25
N GLY A 741 43.16 12.10 15.70
CA GLY A 741 42.77 10.86 16.38
C GLY A 741 42.03 9.91 15.46
N SER A 742 42.36 8.62 15.54
CA SER A 742 41.88 7.56 14.65
C SER A 742 40.69 6.80 15.24
N ASN A 743 39.67 7.50 15.72
CA ASN A 743 38.47 6.86 16.26
C ASN A 743 37.66 6.25 15.09
N SER A 744 37.17 5.02 15.29
CA SER A 744 36.60 4.18 14.23
C SER A 744 35.18 4.58 13.81
N MET A 745 34.82 4.14 12.60
CA MET A 745 33.42 3.91 12.24
C MET A 745 32.87 2.82 13.17
N ASN A 746 31.83 3.14 13.95
CA ASN A 746 31.11 2.24 14.86
C ASN A 746 29.60 2.42 14.68
#